data_AF-A0A4U1F484-F1
#
_entry.id   AF-A0A4U1F484-F1
#
_cell.length_a   1.000
_cell.length_b   1.000
_cell.length_c   1.000
_cell.angle_alpha   90.00
_cell.angle_beta   90.00
_cell.angle_gamma   90.00
#
_symmetry.space_group_name_H-M   'P 1'
#
loop_
_entity.id
_entity.type
_entity.pdbx_description
1 polymer ?
#
loop_
_entity_poly.entity_id
_entity_poly.type
_entity_poly.pdbx_seq_one_letter_code
_entity_poly.pdbx_strand_id
1 'polypeptide(L)'
;MSEEDEEQEIDALERLRGELGEKFEADTNNLQIIQEEFEKLLIPVILINGARKTHIVQYILNMKLKPLVENRASIFEKCYPISSRLAQKMLSFTYKYISSFGYWDPVKLSEGETIKPVENSENLLHPVIHRQYIYFLSSKETKEKFMKNPIKYIRQPKPKPTMPIRIALLGPPKSGKTTVAKQISSDYGLKRLSIGDALRYVLNHQPDTELALMLNWHLHKGMTVPDELAVQALELSLMESISNTAGVVIDGYPVSKYQVSLLEARSVIPMVIFELDVPSKEIFKRLLLEKKKEPSLPYPLHNSSQIIAVKNSKYRKSIDEIRQYYQEQHQNWYVIDGFHSKWWVWNEVIKKVKIVNKHIQIYLGRIKAGKAACIDKLCISPEELISRLGEFGQFCPVSLAESHELVDCSLTDSLEFAAEFRGHYYKMSSQEKLNRFLENPELYVPPLAPHPLPSADMMPKKLTLSELKSRFPKYEALVPGSIHYALEYRDRIYICESREKLEKFLRSPLKYWDQKLPYKLPPLKEPMYLTSLPLPGYLEQGIATALIKAMNAAGCLKPKFPFLSVQRSALLYIAFHLKAFNPKGSEYTRKKYKKKMEQFMERCELITYLGAKMTRKYKEPQFRAIDFDHKLQTFLSLRNID
;
A
#
# COMPACT_ATOMS: atom_id res chain seq x y z
N MET A 1 -27.44 -90.69 -41.80
CA MET A 1 -26.83 -89.57 -41.05
C MET A 1 -27.14 -89.87 -39.60
N SER A 2 -26.16 -90.43 -38.89
CA SER A 2 -26.30 -90.87 -37.51
C SER A 2 -26.32 -89.67 -36.58
N GLU A 3 -27.32 -89.61 -35.70
CA GLU A 3 -27.47 -88.66 -34.58
C GLU A 3 -26.45 -88.95 -33.46
N GLU A 4 -25.21 -89.33 -33.79
CA GLU A 4 -24.20 -89.81 -32.82
C GLU A 4 -23.10 -88.81 -32.48
N ASP A 5 -23.13 -87.60 -33.04
CA ASP A 5 -22.13 -86.54 -32.77
C ASP A 5 -22.76 -85.23 -32.25
N GLU A 6 -23.85 -85.31 -31.48
CA GLU A 6 -24.34 -84.15 -30.71
C GLU A 6 -23.66 -84.12 -29.33
N GLU A 7 -22.61 -83.30 -29.20
CA GLU A 7 -21.92 -83.00 -27.94
C GLU A 7 -22.98 -82.55 -26.90
N GLN A 8 -23.10 -83.27 -25.78
CA GLN A 8 -24.02 -82.87 -24.72
C GLN A 8 -23.61 -81.50 -24.16
N GLU A 9 -24.58 -80.63 -23.84
CA GLU A 9 -24.29 -79.27 -23.33
C GLU A 9 -23.30 -79.25 -22.15
N ILE A 10 -23.30 -80.30 -21.34
CA ILE A 10 -22.44 -80.46 -20.16
C ILE A 10 -20.98 -80.69 -20.58
N ASP A 11 -20.74 -81.57 -21.55
CA ASP A 11 -19.39 -81.88 -22.05
C ASP A 11 -18.79 -80.68 -22.81
N ALA A 12 -19.61 -79.98 -23.60
CA ALA A 12 -19.22 -78.73 -24.25
C ALA A 12 -18.85 -77.63 -23.24
N LEU A 13 -19.58 -77.53 -22.13
CA LEU A 13 -19.29 -76.59 -21.04
C LEU A 13 -17.96 -76.90 -20.33
N GLU A 14 -17.67 -78.17 -20.05
CA GLU A 14 -16.39 -78.57 -19.42
C GLU A 14 -15.19 -78.32 -20.35
N ARG A 15 -15.32 -78.65 -21.64
CA ARG A 15 -14.29 -78.37 -22.65
C ARG A 15 -14.01 -76.87 -22.77
N LEU A 16 -15.06 -76.06 -22.92
CA LEU A 16 -14.92 -74.60 -22.98
C LEU A 16 -14.30 -74.03 -21.70
N ARG A 17 -14.67 -74.57 -20.52
CA ARG A 17 -14.09 -74.15 -19.23
C ARG A 17 -12.61 -74.51 -19.12
N GLY A 18 -12.21 -75.69 -19.60
CA GLY A 18 -10.81 -76.11 -19.71
C GLY A 18 -10.01 -75.19 -20.62
N GLU A 19 -10.50 -74.95 -21.84
CA GLU A 19 -9.87 -74.04 -22.80
C GLU A 19 -9.75 -72.60 -22.27
N LEU A 20 -10.77 -72.11 -21.55
CA LEU A 20 -10.72 -70.80 -20.87
C LEU A 20 -9.74 -70.77 -19.71
N GLY A 21 -9.62 -71.86 -18.96
CA GLY A 21 -8.64 -72.01 -17.87
C GLY A 21 -7.21 -71.96 -18.37
N GLU A 22 -6.89 -72.76 -19.40
CA GLU A 22 -5.57 -72.76 -20.02
C GLU A 22 -5.19 -71.39 -20.61
N LYS A 23 -6.14 -70.73 -21.29
CA LYS A 23 -5.93 -69.36 -21.79
C LYS A 23 -5.68 -68.36 -20.66
N PHE A 24 -6.44 -68.46 -19.57
CA PHE A 24 -6.25 -67.61 -18.40
C PHE A 24 -4.86 -67.77 -17.79
N GLU A 25 -4.40 -69.02 -17.61
CA GLU A 25 -3.06 -69.30 -17.09
C GLU A 25 -1.93 -68.83 -18.03
N ALA A 26 -2.11 -68.98 -19.34
CA ALA A 26 -1.16 -68.45 -20.32
C ALA A 26 -1.08 -66.92 -20.27
N ASP A 27 -2.22 -66.24 -20.19
CA ASP A 27 -2.30 -64.78 -20.13
C ASP A 27 -1.75 -64.22 -18.81
N THR A 28 -1.99 -64.87 -17.67
CA THR A 28 -1.41 -64.47 -16.39
C THR A 28 0.11 -64.60 -16.38
N ASN A 29 0.65 -65.70 -16.94
CA ASN A 29 2.09 -65.89 -17.09
C ASN A 29 2.70 -64.80 -17.99
N ASN A 30 2.06 -64.50 -19.13
CA ASN A 30 2.50 -63.42 -20.02
C ASN A 30 2.50 -62.06 -19.33
N LEU A 31 1.47 -61.73 -18.56
CA LEU A 31 1.40 -60.49 -17.79
C LEU A 31 2.49 -60.40 -16.73
N GLN A 32 2.80 -61.51 -16.07
CA GLN A 32 3.84 -61.55 -15.03
C GLN A 32 5.23 -61.29 -15.63
N ILE A 33 5.54 -61.88 -16.79
CA ILE A 33 6.79 -61.60 -17.53
C ILE A 33 6.89 -60.10 -17.89
N ILE A 34 5.80 -59.50 -18.38
CA ILE A 34 5.77 -58.06 -18.71
C ILE A 34 5.98 -57.20 -17.47
N GLN A 35 5.39 -57.57 -16.32
CA GLN A 35 5.58 -56.85 -15.06
C GLN A 35 7.03 -56.89 -14.59
N GLU A 36 7.68 -58.05 -14.66
CA GLU A 36 9.11 -58.20 -14.31
C GLU A 36 10.01 -57.34 -15.20
N GLU A 37 9.74 -57.26 -16.51
CA GLU A 37 10.47 -56.37 -17.42
C GLU A 37 10.25 -54.89 -17.10
N PHE A 38 9.03 -54.48 -16.75
CA PHE A 38 8.77 -53.12 -16.29
C PHE A 38 9.47 -52.79 -14.98
N GLU A 39 9.54 -53.73 -14.04
CA GLU A 39 10.30 -53.56 -12.80
C GLU A 39 11.81 -53.40 -13.05
N LYS A 40 12.38 -54.19 -13.98
CA LYS A 40 13.79 -54.03 -14.41
C LYS A 40 14.07 -52.65 -14.98
N LEU A 41 13.12 -52.10 -15.75
CA LEU A 41 13.19 -50.75 -16.30
C LEU A 41 12.82 -49.65 -15.29
N LEU A 42 12.55 -50.00 -14.02
CA LEU A 42 12.14 -49.09 -12.96
C LEU A 42 10.83 -48.33 -13.28
N ILE A 43 9.98 -48.92 -14.11
CA ILE A 43 8.65 -48.38 -14.45
C ILE A 43 7.65 -48.86 -13.39
N PRO A 44 6.97 -47.96 -12.68
CA PRO A 44 6.05 -48.35 -11.62
C PRO A 44 4.78 -48.98 -12.18
N VAL A 45 4.50 -50.23 -11.79
CA VAL A 45 3.24 -50.92 -12.08
C VAL A 45 2.23 -50.61 -10.99
N ILE A 46 1.04 -50.13 -11.36
CA ILE A 46 -0.03 -49.78 -10.42
C ILE A 46 -1.18 -50.76 -10.61
N LEU A 47 -1.39 -51.64 -9.63
CA LEU A 47 -2.50 -52.57 -9.62
C LEU A 47 -3.79 -51.86 -9.16
N ILE A 48 -4.85 -51.94 -9.97
CA ILE A 48 -6.17 -51.40 -9.66
C ILE A 48 -7.19 -52.54 -9.75
N ASN A 49 -7.94 -52.75 -8.66
CA ASN A 49 -8.97 -53.78 -8.63
C ASN A 49 -10.20 -53.36 -9.45
N GLY A 50 -10.45 -54.09 -10.55
CA GLY A 50 -11.58 -53.88 -11.46
C GLY A 50 -12.93 -54.43 -10.99
N ALA A 51 -13.00 -55.22 -9.90
CA ALA A 51 -14.24 -55.83 -9.42
C ALA A 51 -15.23 -54.84 -8.76
N ARG A 52 -14.83 -53.57 -8.60
CA ARG A 52 -15.66 -52.50 -8.02
C ARG A 52 -16.49 -51.83 -9.12
N LYS A 53 -17.53 -51.07 -8.71
CA LYS A 53 -18.34 -50.25 -9.64
C LYS A 53 -17.43 -49.30 -10.44
N THR A 54 -17.74 -49.08 -11.72
CA THR A 54 -16.92 -48.30 -12.68
C THR A 54 -16.48 -46.93 -12.15
N HIS A 55 -17.38 -46.17 -11.51
CA HIS A 55 -17.05 -44.86 -10.95
C HIS A 55 -16.01 -44.92 -9.81
N ILE A 56 -15.97 -46.01 -9.03
CA ILE A 56 -14.98 -46.22 -7.96
C ILE A 56 -13.62 -46.52 -8.58
N VAL A 57 -13.59 -47.38 -9.61
CA VAL A 57 -12.37 -47.68 -10.37
C VAL A 57 -11.82 -46.40 -11.01
N GLN A 58 -12.68 -45.61 -11.65
CA GLN A 58 -12.31 -44.32 -12.25
C GLN A 58 -11.77 -43.33 -11.20
N TYR A 59 -12.40 -43.25 -10.02
CA TYR A 59 -11.91 -42.42 -8.91
C TYR A 59 -10.51 -42.84 -8.46
N ILE A 60 -10.28 -44.15 -8.25
CA ILE A 60 -8.97 -44.70 -7.85
C ILE A 60 -7.91 -44.42 -8.92
N LEU A 61 -8.26 -44.63 -10.19
CA LEU A 61 -7.39 -44.40 -11.34
C LEU A 61 -6.99 -42.92 -11.43
N ASN A 62 -7.96 -42.00 -11.29
CA ASN A 62 -7.69 -40.56 -11.22
C ASN A 62 -6.84 -40.20 -9.99
N MET A 63 -7.12 -40.77 -8.81
CA MET A 63 -6.33 -40.55 -7.60
C MET A 63 -4.86 -40.96 -7.78
N LYS A 64 -4.59 -42.07 -8.46
CA LYS A 64 -3.24 -42.57 -8.73
C LYS A 64 -2.54 -41.81 -9.85
N LEU A 65 -3.25 -41.42 -10.91
CA LEU A 65 -2.69 -40.67 -12.02
C LEU A 65 -2.42 -39.19 -11.70
N LYS A 66 -3.27 -38.55 -10.88
CA LYS A 66 -3.17 -37.13 -10.54
C LYS A 66 -1.76 -36.69 -10.12
N PRO A 67 -1.07 -37.33 -9.16
CA PRO A 67 0.28 -36.94 -8.77
C PRO A 67 1.33 -37.15 -9.87
N LEU A 68 1.14 -38.12 -10.77
CA LEU A 68 2.04 -38.37 -11.90
C LEU A 68 1.88 -37.29 -12.98
N VAL A 69 0.65 -36.85 -13.23
CA VAL A 69 0.35 -35.76 -14.17
C VAL A 69 0.82 -34.41 -13.62
N GLU A 70 0.51 -34.10 -12.36
CA GLU A 70 0.91 -32.84 -11.70
C GLU A 70 2.44 -32.71 -11.57
N ASN A 71 3.15 -33.82 -11.33
CA ASN A 71 4.61 -33.83 -11.17
C ASN A 71 5.33 -34.41 -12.40
N ARG A 72 4.73 -34.30 -13.59
CA ARG A 72 5.23 -34.94 -14.83
C ARG A 72 6.70 -34.66 -15.13
N ALA A 73 7.17 -33.45 -14.83
CA ALA A 73 8.55 -33.06 -15.04
C ALA A 73 9.55 -33.84 -14.16
N SER A 74 9.12 -34.30 -12.98
CA SER A 74 9.95 -34.94 -11.95
C SER A 74 9.73 -36.45 -11.81
N ILE A 75 8.99 -37.09 -12.73
CA ILE A 75 8.63 -38.53 -12.63
C ILE A 75 9.87 -39.42 -12.43
N PHE A 76 10.98 -39.11 -13.10
CA PHE A 76 12.21 -39.91 -13.05
C PHE A 76 13.25 -39.40 -12.05
N GLU A 77 12.93 -38.35 -11.28
CA GLU A 77 13.87 -37.76 -10.33
C GLU A 77 13.81 -38.48 -8.98
N LYS A 78 14.99 -38.90 -8.49
CA LYS A 78 15.13 -39.51 -7.15
C LYS A 78 15.78 -38.51 -6.19
N CYS A 79 15.18 -38.37 -5.02
CA CYS A 79 15.69 -37.55 -3.93
C CYS A 79 15.96 -38.43 -2.71
N TYR A 80 17.12 -38.26 -2.07
CA TYR A 80 17.50 -39.05 -0.91
C TYR A 80 17.62 -38.18 0.34
N PRO A 81 16.82 -38.44 1.39
CA PRO A 81 16.95 -37.71 2.64
C PRO A 81 18.21 -38.14 3.40
N ILE A 82 18.97 -37.17 3.91
CA ILE A 82 20.16 -37.43 4.72
C ILE A 82 20.11 -36.68 6.06
N SER A 83 20.97 -37.05 7.00
CA SER A 83 21.15 -36.33 8.26
C SER A 83 22.10 -35.13 8.10
N SER A 84 21.96 -34.10 8.93
CA SER A 84 22.83 -32.90 8.88
C SER A 84 24.31 -33.24 9.08
N ARG A 85 24.61 -34.19 9.99
CA ARG A 85 25.97 -34.69 10.21
C ARG A 85 26.56 -35.35 8.97
N LEU A 86 25.77 -36.18 8.28
CA LEU A 86 26.22 -36.83 7.05
C LEU A 86 26.41 -35.81 5.92
N ALA A 87 25.50 -34.84 5.80
CA ALA A 87 25.61 -33.75 4.83
C ALA A 87 26.91 -32.96 5.02
N GLN A 88 27.22 -32.55 6.26
CA GLN A 88 28.46 -31.85 6.59
C GLN A 88 29.70 -32.68 6.25
N LYS A 89 29.72 -33.98 6.58
CA LYS A 89 30.81 -34.89 6.18
C LYS A 89 30.96 -34.95 4.67
N MET A 90 29.87 -35.15 3.93
CA MET A 90 29.89 -35.24 2.47
C MET A 90 30.38 -33.94 1.81
N LEU A 91 30.04 -32.78 2.37
CA LEU A 91 30.54 -31.49 1.92
C LEU A 91 32.03 -31.31 2.24
N SER A 92 32.48 -31.69 3.45
CA SER A 92 33.88 -31.57 3.86
C SER A 92 34.82 -32.46 3.04
N PHE A 93 34.38 -33.67 2.67
CA PHE A 93 35.14 -34.60 1.83
C PHE A 93 34.85 -34.42 0.33
N THR A 94 34.08 -33.39 -0.06
CA THR A 94 33.74 -33.07 -1.46
C THR A 94 33.07 -34.20 -2.26
N TYR A 95 32.45 -35.18 -1.60
CA TYR A 95 31.70 -36.26 -2.25
C TYR A 95 30.45 -35.75 -3.01
N LYS A 96 29.87 -34.66 -2.52
CA LYS A 96 28.73 -33.96 -3.11
C LYS A 96 28.95 -32.46 -2.98
N TYR A 97 28.33 -31.68 -3.86
CA TYR A 97 28.44 -30.23 -3.88
C TYR A 97 27.26 -29.56 -3.18
N ILE A 98 27.49 -28.38 -2.61
CA ILE A 98 26.39 -27.55 -2.13
C ILE A 98 25.58 -27.05 -3.33
N SER A 99 24.25 -27.03 -3.21
CA SER A 99 23.40 -26.51 -4.29
C SER A 99 23.71 -25.04 -4.61
N SER A 100 23.32 -24.58 -5.79
CA SER A 100 23.38 -23.15 -6.14
C SER A 100 22.49 -22.26 -5.26
N PHE A 101 21.57 -22.87 -4.51
CA PHE A 101 20.74 -22.20 -3.51
C PHE A 101 21.48 -22.06 -2.16
N GLY A 102 22.63 -22.72 -1.98
CA GLY A 102 23.35 -22.72 -0.72
C GLY A 102 22.50 -23.35 0.39
N TYR A 103 22.34 -22.61 1.49
CA TYR A 103 21.48 -22.96 2.62
C TYR A 103 20.05 -22.41 2.50
N TRP A 104 19.66 -21.87 1.33
CA TRP A 104 18.28 -21.46 1.10
C TRP A 104 17.38 -22.66 0.88
N ASP A 105 16.22 -22.64 1.52
CA ASP A 105 15.14 -23.58 1.25
C ASP A 105 14.47 -23.23 -0.09
N PRO A 106 14.62 -24.05 -1.15
CA PRO A 106 14.04 -23.77 -2.46
C PRO A 106 12.50 -23.72 -2.44
N VAL A 107 11.84 -24.47 -1.56
CA VAL A 107 10.37 -24.48 -1.49
C VAL A 107 9.87 -23.18 -0.90
N LYS A 108 10.43 -22.75 0.24
CA LYS A 108 10.07 -21.47 0.85
C LYS A 108 10.42 -20.28 -0.04
N LEU A 109 11.56 -20.34 -0.73
CA LEU A 109 11.93 -19.31 -1.71
C LEU A 109 10.87 -19.16 -2.81
N SER A 110 10.31 -20.28 -3.29
CA SER A 110 9.23 -20.28 -4.28
C SER A 110 7.91 -19.72 -3.74
N GLU A 111 7.67 -19.88 -2.44
CA GLU A 111 6.52 -19.34 -1.71
C GLU A 111 6.70 -17.84 -1.36
N GLY A 112 7.84 -17.22 -1.72
CA GLY A 112 8.12 -15.80 -1.53
C GLY A 112 8.84 -15.46 -0.23
N GLU A 113 9.45 -16.45 0.43
CA GLU A 113 10.25 -16.24 1.64
C GLU A 113 11.52 -15.45 1.32
N THR A 114 11.78 -14.40 2.11
CA THR A 114 12.94 -13.53 1.93
C THR A 114 14.00 -13.72 2.99
N ILE A 115 13.73 -14.48 4.06
CA ILE A 115 14.65 -14.67 5.18
C ILE A 115 15.32 -16.03 5.05
N LYS A 116 16.65 -16.05 5.18
CA LYS A 116 17.45 -17.26 5.10
C LYS A 116 17.18 -18.12 6.34
N PRO A 117 16.89 -19.42 6.20
CA PRO A 117 16.78 -20.28 7.38
C PRO A 117 18.17 -20.46 7.99
N VAL A 118 18.25 -20.37 9.31
CA VAL A 118 19.47 -20.56 10.09
C VAL A 118 19.32 -21.83 10.90
N GLU A 119 20.38 -22.64 10.93
CA GLU A 119 20.41 -23.86 11.72
C GLU A 119 20.56 -23.50 13.21
N ASN A 120 19.52 -23.73 13.99
CA ASN A 120 19.50 -23.52 15.44
C ASN A 120 19.15 -24.84 16.16
N SER A 121 19.36 -24.89 17.48
CA SER A 121 19.00 -26.06 18.31
C SER A 121 17.53 -26.47 18.20
N GLU A 122 16.64 -25.52 17.90
CA GLU A 122 15.20 -25.75 17.70
C GLU A 122 14.82 -25.97 16.23
N ASN A 123 15.61 -25.44 15.29
CA ASN A 123 15.33 -25.46 13.85
C ASN A 123 16.46 -26.16 13.09
N LEU A 124 16.40 -27.49 13.09
CA LEU A 124 17.35 -28.34 12.36
C LEU A 124 17.03 -28.32 10.88
N LEU A 125 18.05 -28.04 10.05
CA LEU A 125 17.91 -28.16 8.61
C LEU A 125 17.75 -29.63 8.23
N HIS A 126 16.93 -29.89 7.22
CA HIS A 126 16.67 -31.21 6.67
C HIS A 126 17.31 -31.34 5.28
N PRO A 127 18.55 -31.84 5.19
CA PRO A 127 19.24 -31.96 3.92
C PRO A 127 18.67 -33.09 3.05
N VAL A 128 18.62 -32.84 1.74
CA VAL A 128 18.17 -33.76 0.70
C VAL A 128 19.20 -33.78 -0.44
N ILE A 129 19.61 -34.96 -0.85
CA ILE A 129 20.45 -35.16 -2.03
C ILE A 129 19.55 -35.25 -3.25
N HIS A 130 19.84 -34.43 -4.25
CA HIS A 130 19.31 -34.56 -5.60
C HIS A 130 20.48 -34.49 -6.58
N ARG A 131 20.69 -35.58 -7.33
CA ARG A 131 21.83 -35.78 -8.25
C ARG A 131 23.19 -35.58 -7.54
N GLN A 132 23.94 -34.56 -7.93
CA GLN A 132 25.27 -34.23 -7.36
C GLN A 132 25.20 -33.19 -6.23
N TYR A 133 24.03 -32.64 -5.95
CA TYR A 133 23.88 -31.49 -5.05
C TYR A 133 23.12 -31.83 -3.77
N ILE A 134 23.48 -31.15 -2.68
CA ILE A 134 22.77 -31.17 -1.40
C ILE A 134 21.94 -29.89 -1.27
N TYR A 135 20.66 -30.06 -0.99
CA TYR A 135 19.70 -28.99 -0.72
C TYR A 135 19.33 -29.00 0.76
N PHE A 136 19.26 -27.83 1.38
CA PHE A 136 18.90 -27.69 2.79
C PHE A 136 17.46 -27.17 2.90
N LEU A 137 16.60 -27.92 3.60
CA LEU A 137 15.18 -27.59 3.73
C LEU A 137 14.86 -27.28 5.19
N SER A 138 14.01 -26.29 5.41
CA SER A 138 13.75 -25.74 6.74
C SER A 138 12.74 -26.54 7.56
N SER A 139 11.89 -27.34 6.92
CA SER A 139 10.93 -28.19 7.63
C SER A 139 10.76 -29.55 6.96
N LYS A 140 10.22 -30.51 7.71
CA LYS A 140 9.86 -31.83 7.16
C LYS A 140 8.82 -31.71 6.03
N GLU A 141 7.90 -30.75 6.13
CA GLU A 141 6.89 -30.50 5.11
C GLU A 141 7.51 -29.95 3.80
N THR A 142 8.44 -28.98 3.90
CA THR A 142 9.11 -28.45 2.71
C THR A 142 9.99 -29.51 2.08
N LYS A 143 10.59 -30.38 2.89
CA LYS A 143 11.25 -31.61 2.43
C LYS A 143 10.35 -32.52 1.62
N GLU A 144 9.18 -32.87 2.14
CA GLU A 144 8.25 -33.74 1.40
C GLU A 144 7.74 -33.09 0.12
N LYS A 145 7.46 -31.78 0.12
CA LYS A 145 7.10 -31.02 -1.08
C LYS A 145 8.23 -31.04 -2.12
N PHE A 146 9.48 -30.80 -1.71
CA PHE A 146 10.64 -30.81 -2.59
C PHE A 146 10.87 -32.19 -3.20
N MET A 147 10.80 -33.25 -2.39
CA MET A 147 10.98 -34.63 -2.86
C MET A 147 9.92 -35.06 -3.88
N LYS A 148 8.68 -34.56 -3.77
CA LYS A 148 7.61 -34.84 -4.74
C LYS A 148 7.83 -34.17 -6.10
N ASN A 149 8.44 -32.98 -6.13
CA ASN A 149 8.64 -32.24 -7.38
C ASN A 149 9.90 -31.34 -7.35
N PRO A 150 11.11 -31.92 -7.33
CA PRO A 150 12.35 -31.16 -7.19
C PRO A 150 12.57 -30.19 -8.35
N ILE A 151 12.24 -30.56 -9.59
CA ILE A 151 12.51 -29.72 -10.77
C ILE A 151 11.74 -28.39 -10.73
N LYS A 152 10.51 -28.40 -10.21
CA LYS A 152 9.71 -27.17 -10.03
C LYS A 152 10.48 -26.12 -9.20
N TYR A 153 11.10 -26.55 -8.11
CA TYR A 153 11.81 -25.66 -7.18
C TYR A 153 13.26 -25.38 -7.61
N ILE A 154 13.87 -26.23 -8.42
CA ILE A 154 15.24 -26.01 -8.93
C ILE A 154 15.25 -25.01 -10.09
N ARG A 155 14.21 -24.98 -10.94
CA ARG A 155 14.12 -24.07 -12.11
C ARG A 155 13.82 -22.61 -11.77
N GLN A 156 13.51 -22.31 -10.52
CA GLN A 156 13.22 -20.95 -10.07
C GLN A 156 14.48 -20.06 -10.09
N PRO A 157 14.33 -18.72 -10.08
CA PRO A 157 15.48 -17.83 -9.98
C PRO A 157 16.28 -18.08 -8.69
N LYS A 158 17.60 -17.95 -8.79
CA LYS A 158 18.52 -18.11 -7.66
C LYS A 158 18.20 -17.10 -6.54
N PRO A 159 18.53 -17.44 -5.28
CA PRO A 159 18.28 -16.54 -4.16
C PRO A 159 19.04 -15.23 -4.36
N LYS A 160 18.40 -14.12 -3.98
CA LYS A 160 18.98 -12.78 -4.04
C LYS A 160 20.04 -12.62 -2.94
N PRO A 161 21.01 -11.70 -3.10
CA PRO A 161 21.97 -11.38 -2.05
C PRO A 161 21.23 -10.93 -0.79
N THR A 162 21.74 -11.32 0.38
CA THR A 162 21.10 -11.03 1.66
C THR A 162 21.98 -10.22 2.57
N MET A 163 21.33 -9.35 3.36
CA MET A 163 21.95 -8.62 4.45
C MET A 163 21.39 -9.10 5.79
N PRO A 164 22.18 -9.00 6.87
CA PRO A 164 21.73 -9.32 8.21
C PRO A 164 20.55 -8.43 8.60
N ILE A 165 19.49 -9.05 9.10
CA ILE A 165 18.24 -8.34 9.45
C ILE A 165 18.38 -7.72 10.84
N ARG A 166 18.22 -6.41 10.97
CA ARG A 166 18.27 -5.71 12.27
C ARG A 166 16.89 -5.15 12.61
N ILE A 167 16.21 -5.73 13.59
CA ILE A 167 14.87 -5.31 14.01
C ILE A 167 14.96 -4.71 15.42
N ALA A 168 14.31 -3.59 15.67
CA ALA A 168 14.08 -3.10 17.04
C ALA A 168 12.59 -3.22 17.40
N LEU A 169 12.30 -3.74 18.59
CA LEU A 169 10.95 -3.87 19.13
C LEU A 169 10.79 -2.95 20.34
N LEU A 170 10.00 -1.90 20.16
CA LEU A 170 9.66 -0.92 21.17
C LEU A 170 8.21 -1.10 21.62
N GLY A 171 7.91 -0.60 22.81
CA GLY A 171 6.58 -0.70 23.37
C GLY A 171 6.58 -0.47 24.88
N PRO A 172 5.43 -0.09 25.45
CA PRO A 172 5.31 0.14 26.88
C PRO A 172 5.55 -1.17 27.67
N PRO A 173 5.78 -1.09 28.99
CA PRO A 173 5.92 -2.29 29.82
C PRO A 173 4.68 -3.20 29.68
N LYS A 174 4.88 -4.52 29.68
CA LYS A 174 3.81 -5.54 29.52
C LYS A 174 3.02 -5.49 28.19
N SER A 175 3.55 -4.83 27.15
CA SER A 175 2.96 -4.85 25.80
C SER A 175 3.06 -6.20 25.09
N GLY A 176 3.99 -7.07 25.51
CA GLY A 176 4.25 -8.36 24.85
C GLY A 176 5.43 -8.33 23.86
N LYS A 177 6.17 -7.21 23.75
CA LYS A 177 7.35 -7.07 22.87
C LYS A 177 8.37 -8.20 23.03
N THR A 178 8.66 -8.59 24.26
CA THR A 178 9.61 -9.67 24.58
C THR A 178 9.15 -11.02 24.03
N THR A 179 7.85 -11.29 24.10
CA THR A 179 7.26 -12.53 23.56
C THR A 179 7.40 -12.55 22.04
N VAL A 180 7.07 -11.45 21.37
CA VAL A 180 7.22 -11.31 19.91
C VAL A 180 8.69 -11.44 19.51
N ALA A 181 9.61 -10.79 20.22
CA ALA A 181 11.05 -10.87 19.98
C ALA A 181 11.59 -12.31 20.07
N LYS A 182 11.16 -13.05 21.11
CA LYS A 182 11.55 -14.47 21.28
C LYS A 182 11.03 -15.34 20.14
N GLN A 183 9.77 -15.13 19.74
CA GLN A 183 9.16 -15.89 18.66
C GLN A 183 9.88 -15.65 17.33
N ILE A 184 10.15 -14.38 16.97
CA ILE A 184 10.89 -14.03 15.75
C ILE A 184 12.32 -14.60 15.78
N SER A 185 12.99 -14.51 16.94
CA SER A 185 14.33 -15.04 17.14
C SER A 185 14.39 -16.56 16.94
N SER A 186 13.45 -17.32 17.48
CA SER A 186 13.38 -18.78 17.29
C SER A 186 13.07 -19.14 15.84
N ASP A 187 12.01 -18.58 15.25
CA ASP A 187 11.52 -18.96 13.92
C ASP A 187 12.51 -18.68 12.78
N TYR A 188 13.25 -17.56 12.87
CA TYR A 188 14.19 -17.12 11.84
C TYR A 188 15.66 -17.26 12.23
N GLY A 189 15.93 -17.79 13.42
CA GLY A 189 17.27 -17.95 13.98
C GLY A 189 18.05 -16.63 14.14
N LEU A 190 17.35 -15.53 14.37
CA LEU A 190 17.96 -14.24 14.70
C LEU A 190 18.41 -14.24 16.17
N LYS A 191 19.47 -13.49 16.51
CA LYS A 191 19.84 -13.30 17.92
C LYS A 191 18.88 -12.32 18.58
N ARG A 192 18.12 -12.76 19.58
CA ARG A 192 17.40 -11.84 20.47
C ARG A 192 18.40 -11.17 21.40
N LEU A 193 18.34 -9.84 21.49
CA LEU A 193 19.25 -9.09 22.32
C LEU A 193 18.54 -7.99 23.07
N SER A 194 18.65 -8.00 24.40
CA SER A 194 18.31 -6.86 25.25
C SER A 194 19.59 -6.25 25.83
N ILE A 195 19.53 -5.01 26.31
CA ILE A 195 20.70 -4.39 26.97
C ILE A 195 21.17 -5.21 28.16
N GLY A 196 20.24 -5.77 28.95
CA GLY A 196 20.61 -6.66 30.05
C GLY A 196 21.31 -7.93 29.59
N ASP A 197 20.91 -8.49 28.44
CA ASP A 197 21.57 -9.66 27.86
C ASP A 197 22.97 -9.32 27.31
N ALA A 198 23.13 -8.14 26.68
CA ALA A 198 24.42 -7.65 26.20
C ALA A 198 25.41 -7.41 27.35
N LEU A 199 24.96 -6.77 28.43
CA LEU A 199 25.78 -6.55 29.62
C LEU A 199 26.22 -7.88 30.24
N ARG A 200 25.29 -8.83 30.44
CA ARG A 200 25.61 -10.17 30.95
C ARG A 200 26.55 -10.92 30.01
N TYR A 201 26.38 -10.78 28.70
CA TYR A 201 27.25 -11.41 27.72
C TYR A 201 28.70 -10.95 27.91
N VAL A 202 28.93 -9.63 28.01
CA VAL A 202 30.28 -9.10 28.24
C VAL A 202 30.83 -9.56 29.59
N LEU A 203 30.04 -9.44 30.66
CA LEU A 203 30.50 -9.84 32.00
C LEU A 203 30.84 -11.33 32.11
N ASN A 204 30.11 -12.20 31.42
CA ASN A 204 30.29 -13.65 31.52
C ASN A 204 31.34 -14.19 30.55
N HIS A 205 31.44 -13.63 29.33
CA HIS A 205 32.32 -14.16 28.28
C HIS A 205 33.61 -13.37 28.11
N GLN A 206 33.66 -12.12 28.59
CA GLN A 206 34.80 -11.21 28.43
C GLN A 206 35.13 -10.44 29.73
N PRO A 207 35.30 -11.14 30.87
CA PRO A 207 35.42 -10.50 32.19
C PRO A 207 36.67 -9.61 32.34
N ASP A 208 37.74 -9.91 31.61
CA ASP A 208 39.04 -9.22 31.72
C ASP A 208 39.13 -7.96 30.84
N THR A 209 38.08 -7.64 30.09
CA THR A 209 38.06 -6.43 29.25
C THR A 209 37.87 -5.17 30.07
N GLU A 210 38.44 -4.05 29.63
CA GLU A 210 38.26 -2.74 30.28
C GLU A 210 36.77 -2.39 30.43
N LEU A 211 35.96 -2.72 29.42
CA LEU A 211 34.52 -2.54 29.47
C LEU A 211 33.88 -3.37 30.60
N ALA A 212 34.21 -4.66 30.72
CA ALA A 212 33.69 -5.48 31.82
C ALA A 212 34.14 -4.99 33.20
N LEU A 213 35.38 -4.51 33.33
CA LEU A 213 35.90 -3.93 34.57
C LEU A 213 35.12 -2.66 34.97
N MET A 214 34.89 -1.75 34.02
CA MET A 214 34.10 -0.54 34.26
C MET A 214 32.65 -0.89 34.61
N LEU A 215 32.03 -1.83 33.89
CA LEU A 215 30.68 -2.32 34.19
C LEU A 215 30.59 -2.89 35.61
N ASN A 216 31.51 -3.77 35.98
CA ASN A 216 31.58 -4.35 37.32
C ASN A 216 31.81 -3.28 38.39
N TRP A 217 32.66 -2.28 38.14
CA TRP A 217 32.88 -1.19 39.08
C TRP A 217 31.60 -0.39 39.37
N HIS A 218 30.82 -0.06 38.33
CA HIS A 218 29.52 0.60 38.52
C HIS A 218 28.53 -0.29 39.27
N LEU A 219 28.42 -1.56 38.88
CA LEU A 219 27.47 -2.51 39.46
C LEU A 219 27.81 -2.86 40.93
N HIS A 220 29.08 -3.06 41.27
CA HIS A 220 29.53 -3.33 42.65
C HIS A 220 29.30 -2.14 43.58
N LYS A 221 29.31 -0.91 43.04
CA LYS A 221 28.94 0.30 43.78
C LYS A 221 27.43 0.52 43.91
N GLY A 222 26.61 -0.37 43.35
CA GLY A 222 25.15 -0.22 43.33
C GLY A 222 24.64 0.88 42.40
N MET A 223 25.49 1.36 41.47
CA MET A 223 25.11 2.37 40.48
C MET A 223 24.52 1.72 39.22
N THR A 224 23.68 2.46 38.51
CA THR A 224 23.24 2.06 37.17
C THR A 224 24.36 2.23 36.17
N VAL A 225 24.45 1.30 35.21
CA VAL A 225 25.41 1.38 34.10
C VAL A 225 25.09 2.62 33.23
N PRO A 226 26.09 3.48 32.93
CA PRO A 226 25.95 4.58 31.98
C PRO A 226 25.51 4.11 30.58
N ASP A 227 24.74 4.95 29.88
CA ASP A 227 24.20 4.59 28.55
C ASP A 227 25.31 4.36 27.52
N GLU A 228 26.44 5.05 27.63
CA GLU A 228 27.61 4.94 26.76
C GLU A 228 28.24 3.54 26.85
N LEU A 229 28.43 3.03 28.07
CA LEU A 229 28.94 1.68 28.29
C LEU A 229 27.92 0.61 27.86
N ALA A 230 26.63 0.89 28.03
CA ALA A 230 25.57 -0.01 27.59
C ALA A 230 25.52 -0.14 26.05
N VAL A 231 25.69 0.96 25.31
CA VAL A 231 25.77 0.94 23.84
C VAL A 231 27.03 0.24 23.36
N GLN A 232 28.17 0.42 24.03
CA GLN A 232 29.39 -0.31 23.71
C GLN A 232 29.23 -1.83 23.94
N ALA A 233 28.59 -2.25 25.04
CA ALA A 233 28.29 -3.66 25.28
C ALA A 233 27.35 -4.24 24.21
N LEU A 234 26.36 -3.45 23.78
CA LEU A 234 25.46 -3.79 22.68
C LEU A 234 26.26 -3.97 21.37
N GLU A 235 27.13 -3.03 21.02
CA GLU A 235 27.98 -3.07 19.82
C GLU A 235 28.84 -4.34 19.78
N LEU A 236 29.54 -4.68 20.87
CA LEU A 236 30.32 -5.92 20.97
C LEU A 236 29.45 -7.16 20.75
N SER A 237 28.25 -7.16 21.31
CA SER A 237 27.31 -8.28 21.15
C SER A 237 26.75 -8.40 19.74
N LEU A 238 26.75 -7.31 18.95
CA LEU A 238 26.38 -7.29 17.54
C LEU A 238 27.50 -7.81 16.62
N MET A 239 28.75 -7.83 17.08
CA MET A 239 29.89 -8.37 16.32
C MET A 239 29.92 -9.91 16.26
N GLU A 240 29.08 -10.59 17.04
CA GLU A 240 29.01 -12.05 17.03
C GLU A 240 28.60 -12.61 15.65
N SER A 241 29.08 -13.80 15.30
CA SER A 241 28.90 -14.41 13.97
C SER A 241 27.44 -14.54 13.54
N ILE A 242 26.55 -14.89 14.47
CA ILE A 242 25.11 -15.06 14.22
C ILE A 242 24.48 -13.70 13.90
N SER A 243 24.80 -12.66 14.68
CA SER A 243 24.32 -11.30 14.47
C SER A 243 24.74 -10.74 13.11
N ASN A 244 25.96 -11.06 12.66
CA ASN A 244 26.49 -10.63 11.36
C ASN A 244 25.98 -11.44 10.16
N THR A 245 25.58 -12.70 10.37
CA THR A 245 25.12 -13.58 9.29
C THR A 245 23.61 -13.57 9.12
N ALA A 246 22.88 -13.74 10.22
CA ALA A 246 21.42 -13.84 10.24
C ALA A 246 20.77 -12.50 10.57
N GLY A 247 21.27 -11.85 11.62
CA GLY A 247 20.72 -10.61 12.14
C GLY A 247 20.35 -10.69 13.61
N VAL A 248 19.71 -9.61 14.10
CA VAL A 248 19.41 -9.35 15.51
C VAL A 248 18.01 -8.79 15.68
N VAL A 249 17.37 -9.12 16.81
CA VAL A 249 16.16 -8.46 17.30
C VAL A 249 16.47 -7.77 18.63
N ILE A 250 16.54 -6.45 18.61
CA ILE A 250 16.77 -5.59 19.77
C ILE A 250 15.45 -5.43 20.53
N ASP A 251 15.39 -5.94 21.77
CA ASP A 251 14.19 -5.90 22.62
C ASP A 251 14.24 -4.71 23.59
N GLY A 252 13.39 -3.72 23.35
CA GLY A 252 13.12 -2.64 24.29
C GLY A 252 14.16 -1.53 24.36
N TYR A 253 14.96 -1.33 23.31
CA TYR A 253 15.96 -0.27 23.21
C TYR A 253 15.96 0.34 21.80
N PRO A 254 16.12 1.67 21.62
CA PRO A 254 16.33 2.71 22.64
C PRO A 254 15.04 3.20 23.33
N VAL A 255 15.17 3.80 24.52
CA VAL A 255 14.08 4.38 25.33
C VAL A 255 14.25 5.87 25.64
N SER A 256 15.34 6.49 25.19
CA SER A 256 15.63 7.92 25.34
C SER A 256 16.26 8.49 24.08
N LYS A 257 16.05 9.78 23.80
CA LYS A 257 16.70 10.49 22.69
C LYS A 257 18.23 10.44 22.78
N TYR A 258 18.78 10.51 24.00
CA TYR A 258 20.22 10.39 24.22
C TYR A 258 20.77 9.04 23.71
N GLN A 259 20.06 7.96 23.98
CA GLN A 259 20.41 6.62 23.51
C GLN A 259 20.33 6.50 21.98
N VAL A 260 19.38 7.20 21.34
CA VAL A 260 19.30 7.29 19.87
C VAL A 260 20.59 7.91 19.32
N SER A 261 21.01 9.06 19.85
CA SER A 261 22.23 9.73 19.39
C SER A 261 23.49 8.87 19.56
N LEU A 262 23.56 8.06 20.62
CA LEU A 262 24.66 7.12 20.83
C LEU A 262 24.66 5.97 19.82
N LEU A 263 23.48 5.42 19.48
CA LEU A 263 23.36 4.37 18.47
C LEU A 263 23.77 4.88 17.08
N GLU A 264 23.40 6.10 16.72
CA GLU A 264 23.77 6.72 15.45
C GLU A 264 25.25 7.03 15.35
N ALA A 265 25.84 7.58 16.41
CA ALA A 265 27.28 7.83 16.47
C ALA A 265 28.10 6.54 16.27
N ARG A 266 27.52 5.37 16.58
CA ARG A 266 28.10 4.04 16.37
C ARG A 266 27.58 3.33 15.11
N SER A 267 26.79 4.00 14.28
CA SER A 267 26.16 3.45 13.06
C SER A 267 25.36 2.16 13.31
N VAL A 268 24.77 2.02 14.49
CA VAL A 268 23.87 0.91 14.86
C VAL A 268 22.43 1.30 14.53
N ILE A 269 22.12 1.32 13.23
CA ILE A 269 20.79 1.70 12.74
C ILE A 269 19.97 0.41 12.50
N PRO A 270 18.80 0.24 13.16
CA PRO A 270 17.89 -0.84 12.85
C PRO A 270 17.31 -0.69 11.44
N MET A 271 17.17 -1.80 10.72
CA MET A 271 16.49 -1.82 9.42
C MET A 271 15.00 -1.49 9.57
N VAL A 272 14.38 -1.96 10.65
CA VAL A 272 12.96 -1.71 10.95
C VAL A 272 12.77 -1.57 12.45
N ILE A 273 11.96 -0.59 12.86
CA ILE A 273 11.55 -0.38 14.23
C ILE A 273 10.04 -0.59 14.34
N PHE A 274 9.61 -1.50 15.22
CA PHE A 274 8.19 -1.70 15.52
C PHE A 274 7.86 -1.18 16.91
N GLU A 275 6.87 -0.32 16.98
CA GLU A 275 6.27 0.14 18.22
C GLU A 275 4.97 -0.63 18.48
N LEU A 276 4.92 -1.41 19.56
CA LEU A 276 3.66 -2.00 20.02
C LEU A 276 2.88 -0.99 20.83
N ASP A 277 1.80 -0.44 20.27
CA ASP A 277 0.89 0.43 21.00
C ASP A 277 -0.14 -0.41 21.77
N VAL A 278 -0.25 -0.14 23.08
CA VAL A 278 -1.20 -0.82 23.97
C VAL A 278 -1.76 0.19 24.96
N PRO A 279 -3.09 0.31 25.10
CA PRO A 279 -3.71 1.19 26.08
C PRO A 279 -3.26 0.88 27.53
N SER A 280 -3.04 1.92 28.33
CA SER A 280 -2.60 1.79 29.73
C SER A 280 -3.50 0.87 30.57
N LYS A 281 -4.81 0.88 30.33
CA LYS A 281 -5.78 0.00 31.02
C LYS A 281 -5.44 -1.49 30.81
N GLU A 282 -5.10 -1.87 29.58
CA GLU A 282 -4.75 -3.25 29.23
C GLU A 282 -3.40 -3.65 29.83
N ILE A 283 -2.43 -2.73 29.88
CA ILE A 283 -1.13 -2.96 30.55
C ILE A 283 -1.33 -3.36 32.02
N PHE A 284 -2.15 -2.62 32.76
CA PHE A 284 -2.44 -2.93 34.17
C PHE A 284 -3.25 -4.22 34.33
N LYS A 285 -4.19 -4.50 33.41
CA LYS A 285 -4.92 -5.76 33.39
C LYS A 285 -3.98 -6.96 33.21
N ARG A 286 -3.03 -6.88 32.26
CA ARG A 286 -2.00 -7.91 32.04
C ARG A 286 -1.10 -8.09 33.26
N LEU A 287 -0.71 -7.00 33.91
CA LEU A 287 0.07 -7.03 35.15
C LEU A 287 -0.68 -7.76 36.29
N LEU A 288 -1.98 -7.50 36.44
CA LEU A 288 -2.80 -8.18 37.45
C LEU A 288 -2.93 -9.68 37.19
N LEU A 289 -3.08 -10.08 35.92
CA LEU A 289 -3.17 -11.50 35.53
C LEU A 289 -1.87 -12.26 35.80
N GLU A 290 -0.72 -11.61 35.61
CA GLU A 290 0.60 -12.18 35.90
C GLU A 290 0.81 -12.39 37.40
N LYS A 291 0.46 -11.38 38.22
CA LYS A 291 0.51 -11.50 39.69
C LYS A 291 -0.36 -12.64 40.25
N LYS A 292 -1.45 -13.00 39.57
CA LYS A 292 -2.29 -14.15 39.96
C LYS A 292 -1.60 -15.50 39.71
N LYS A 293 -0.58 -15.56 38.85
CA LYS A 293 0.15 -16.79 38.51
C LYS A 293 1.43 -16.97 39.32
N GLU A 294 2.00 -15.89 39.85
CA GLU A 294 3.23 -15.94 40.65
C GLU A 294 2.91 -16.07 42.16
N PRO A 295 3.65 -16.90 42.92
CA PRO A 295 3.53 -16.93 44.38
C PRO A 295 3.94 -15.57 44.96
N SER A 296 3.21 -15.10 45.98
CA SER A 296 3.50 -13.83 46.64
C SER A 296 4.84 -13.93 47.39
N LEU A 297 5.88 -13.28 46.87
CA LEU A 297 7.16 -13.15 47.55
C LEU A 297 7.10 -12.04 48.61
N PRO A 298 7.84 -12.15 49.73
CA PRO A 298 7.77 -11.21 50.85
C PRO A 298 8.47 -9.86 50.60
N TYR A 299 9.15 -9.68 49.46
CA TYR A 299 9.84 -8.45 49.07
C TYR A 299 9.18 -7.78 47.85
N PRO A 300 9.23 -6.43 47.77
CA PRO A 300 8.66 -5.69 46.66
C PRO A 300 9.37 -6.05 45.35
N LEU A 301 8.68 -6.77 44.47
CA LEU A 301 9.15 -7.07 43.13
C LEU A 301 9.16 -5.78 42.29
N HIS A 302 10.11 -5.67 41.34
CA HIS A 302 10.16 -4.61 40.31
C HIS A 302 8.93 -4.57 39.36
N ASN A 303 7.92 -5.38 39.68
CA ASN A 303 6.65 -5.59 38.99
C ASN A 303 5.49 -4.89 39.74
N SER A 304 5.79 -3.96 40.66
CA SER A 304 4.76 -3.21 41.39
C SER A 304 3.95 -2.32 40.44
N SER A 305 2.67 -2.10 40.74
CA SER A 305 1.80 -1.24 39.92
C SER A 305 2.34 0.19 39.83
N GLN A 306 2.90 0.70 40.93
CA GLN A 306 3.54 2.02 41.00
C GLN A 306 4.75 2.12 40.06
N ILE A 307 5.67 1.15 40.10
CA ILE A 307 6.88 1.16 39.24
C ILE A 307 6.47 1.05 37.76
N ILE A 308 5.51 0.18 37.43
CA ILE A 308 5.02 0.03 36.05
C ILE A 308 4.32 1.29 35.57
N ALA A 309 3.57 1.99 36.44
CA ALA A 309 2.95 3.27 36.12
C ALA A 309 4.01 4.34 35.78
N VAL A 310 5.07 4.45 36.58
CA VAL A 310 6.19 5.37 36.31
C VAL A 310 6.89 5.02 35.00
N LYS A 311 7.18 3.73 34.76
CA LYS A 311 7.81 3.27 33.50
C LYS A 311 6.93 3.57 32.27
N ASN A 312 5.62 3.33 32.37
CA ASN A 312 4.68 3.61 31.29
C ASN A 312 4.57 5.13 31.03
N SER A 313 4.52 5.94 32.09
CA SER A 313 4.51 7.41 31.97
C SER A 313 5.79 7.93 31.30
N LYS A 314 6.97 7.45 31.74
CA LYS A 314 8.26 7.83 31.14
C LYS A 314 8.32 7.44 29.67
N TYR A 315 7.95 6.20 29.34
CA TYR A 315 7.93 5.70 27.96
C TYR A 315 7.03 6.56 27.06
N ARG A 316 5.80 6.86 27.50
CA ARG A 316 4.85 7.66 26.71
C ARG A 316 5.33 9.09 26.47
N LYS A 317 6.12 9.67 27.38
CA LYS A 317 6.71 11.00 27.19
C LYS A 317 7.84 10.99 26.16
N SER A 318 8.69 9.96 26.16
CA SER A 318 9.88 9.91 25.32
C SER A 318 9.62 9.35 23.92
N ILE A 319 8.59 8.52 23.75
CA ILE A 319 8.40 7.76 22.51
C ILE A 319 8.06 8.64 21.31
N ASP A 320 7.28 9.70 21.50
CA ASP A 320 6.87 10.58 20.40
C ASP A 320 8.09 11.33 19.81
N GLU A 321 9.02 11.77 20.66
CA GLU A 321 10.28 12.39 20.22
C GLU A 321 11.16 11.40 19.44
N ILE A 322 11.28 10.17 19.93
CA ILE A 322 12.06 9.10 19.26
C ILE A 322 11.41 8.73 17.92
N ARG A 323 10.07 8.61 17.90
CA ARG A 323 9.31 8.29 16.69
C ARG A 323 9.52 9.36 15.63
N GLN A 324 9.36 10.64 16.00
CA GLN A 324 9.56 11.75 15.08
C GLN A 324 10.97 11.73 14.50
N TYR A 325 11.98 11.52 15.36
CA TYR A 325 13.37 11.43 14.94
C TYR A 325 13.63 10.34 13.89
N TYR A 326 13.24 9.09 14.16
CA TYR A 326 13.45 7.99 13.21
C TYR A 326 12.58 8.13 11.95
N GLN A 327 11.40 8.74 12.06
CA GLN A 327 10.54 8.99 10.91
C GLN A 327 11.15 10.03 9.96
N GLU A 328 11.76 11.08 10.51
CA GLU A 328 12.44 12.13 9.74
C GLU A 328 13.79 11.66 9.18
N GLN A 329 14.58 10.93 9.97
CA GLN A 329 15.93 10.52 9.58
C GLN A 329 16.01 9.23 8.78
N HIS A 330 15.12 8.26 8.99
CA HIS A 330 15.27 6.92 8.40
C HIS A 330 13.99 6.33 7.79
N GLN A 331 12.81 6.92 8.03
CA GLN A 331 11.53 6.44 7.49
C GLN A 331 11.25 4.94 7.76
N ASN A 332 11.75 4.41 8.89
CA ASN A 332 11.78 2.98 9.21
C ASN A 332 10.92 2.58 10.43
N TRP A 333 10.01 3.46 10.86
CA TRP A 333 9.14 3.25 12.03
C TRP A 333 7.77 2.71 11.65
N TYR A 334 7.30 1.68 12.38
CA TYR A 334 5.95 1.13 12.23
C TYR A 334 5.25 0.97 13.57
N VAL A 335 4.07 1.55 13.69
CA VAL A 335 3.19 1.36 14.85
C VAL A 335 2.29 0.15 14.61
N ILE A 336 2.24 -0.77 15.56
CA ILE A 336 1.41 -1.98 15.52
C ILE A 336 0.51 -2.00 16.76
N ASP A 337 -0.78 -2.26 16.53
CA ASP A 337 -1.73 -2.45 17.62
C ASP A 337 -1.45 -3.77 18.38
N GLY A 338 -0.94 -3.63 19.61
CA GLY A 338 -0.64 -4.73 20.51
C GLY A 338 -1.84 -5.24 21.31
N PHE A 339 -3.05 -4.72 21.08
CA PHE A 339 -4.29 -5.20 21.70
C PHE A 339 -4.76 -6.53 21.08
N HIS A 340 -4.36 -6.83 19.85
CA HIS A 340 -4.68 -8.07 19.16
C HIS A 340 -3.97 -9.31 19.73
N SER A 341 -4.33 -10.49 19.21
CA SER A 341 -3.72 -11.76 19.62
C SER A 341 -2.21 -11.81 19.33
N LYS A 342 -1.47 -12.60 20.10
CA LYS A 342 -0.02 -12.79 19.90
C LYS A 342 0.34 -13.20 18.47
N TRP A 343 -0.50 -14.03 17.85
CA TRP A 343 -0.30 -14.54 16.49
C TRP A 343 -0.52 -13.45 15.43
N TRP A 344 -1.51 -12.59 15.64
CA TRP A 344 -1.78 -11.48 14.73
C TRP A 344 -0.65 -10.45 14.75
N VAL A 345 -0.20 -10.05 15.95
CA VAL A 345 0.92 -9.12 16.12
C VAL A 345 2.19 -9.69 15.47
N TRP A 346 2.49 -10.96 15.71
CA TRP A 346 3.61 -11.65 15.08
C TRP A 346 3.51 -11.68 13.55
N ASN A 347 2.34 -12.03 13.00
CA ASN A 347 2.10 -12.06 11.56
C ASN A 347 2.31 -10.70 10.91
N GLU A 348 1.79 -9.62 11.51
CA GLU A 348 1.96 -8.27 10.97
C GLU A 348 3.41 -7.79 11.03
N VAL A 349 4.13 -8.03 12.14
CA VAL A 349 5.57 -7.73 12.22
C VAL A 349 6.33 -8.45 11.11
N ILE A 350 6.14 -9.77 10.99
CA ILE A 350 6.84 -10.59 10.00
C ILE A 350 6.51 -10.17 8.57
N LYS A 351 5.25 -9.87 8.28
CA LYS A 351 4.82 -9.38 6.96
C LYS A 351 5.57 -8.11 6.57
N LYS A 352 5.69 -7.15 7.50
CA LYS A 352 6.43 -5.91 7.27
C LYS A 352 7.93 -6.15 7.08
N VAL A 353 8.54 -7.00 7.92
CA VAL A 353 9.95 -7.39 7.77
C VAL A 353 10.19 -8.03 6.39
N LYS A 354 9.32 -8.94 5.95
CA LYS A 354 9.44 -9.59 4.63
C LYS A 354 9.38 -8.59 3.48
N ILE A 355 8.51 -7.58 3.57
CA ILE A 355 8.39 -6.51 2.58
C ILE A 355 9.70 -5.71 2.51
N VAL A 356 10.18 -5.18 3.65
CA VAL A 356 11.40 -4.36 3.69
C VAL A 356 12.61 -5.15 3.18
N ASN A 357 12.78 -6.38 3.66
CA ASN A 357 13.87 -7.25 3.22
C ASN A 357 13.79 -7.56 1.70
N LYS A 358 12.58 -7.73 1.14
CA LYS A 358 12.38 -7.88 -0.31
C LYS A 358 12.88 -6.67 -1.08
N HIS A 359 12.59 -5.46 -0.60
CA HIS A 359 13.05 -4.21 -1.22
C HIS A 359 14.58 -4.13 -1.23
N ILE A 360 15.22 -4.40 -0.09
CA ILE A 360 16.69 -4.41 0.03
C ILE A 360 17.33 -5.45 -0.90
N GLN A 361 16.78 -6.66 -0.97
CA GLN A 361 17.27 -7.71 -1.87
C GLN A 361 17.14 -7.33 -3.36
N ILE A 362 16.03 -6.67 -3.72
CA ILE A 362 15.83 -6.17 -5.10
C ILE A 362 16.86 -5.09 -5.40
N TYR A 363 17.06 -4.15 -4.48
CA TYR A 363 18.04 -3.07 -4.61
C TYR A 363 19.45 -3.63 -4.82
N LEU A 364 19.94 -4.47 -3.91
CA LEU A 364 21.28 -5.08 -4.01
C LEU A 364 21.46 -5.89 -5.31
N GLY A 365 20.42 -6.62 -5.73
CA GLY A 365 20.44 -7.38 -6.97
C GLY A 365 20.53 -6.50 -8.22
N ARG A 366 19.83 -5.37 -8.25
CA ARG A 366 19.86 -4.42 -9.38
C ARG A 366 21.18 -3.65 -9.43
N ILE A 367 21.67 -3.17 -8.29
CA ILE A 367 22.95 -2.46 -8.20
C ILE A 367 24.11 -3.36 -8.61
N LYS A 368 24.14 -4.62 -8.17
CA LYS A 368 25.16 -5.60 -8.60
C LYS A 368 25.12 -5.86 -10.12
N ALA A 369 23.94 -5.73 -10.75
CA ALA A 369 23.76 -5.85 -12.19
C ALA A 369 24.02 -4.54 -12.96
N GLY A 370 24.42 -3.46 -12.29
CA GLY A 370 24.64 -2.14 -12.89
C GLY A 370 23.35 -1.42 -13.30
N LYS A 371 22.18 -1.85 -12.80
CA LYS A 371 20.87 -1.28 -13.12
C LYS A 371 20.40 -0.30 -12.06
N ALA A 372 19.54 0.64 -12.43
CA ALA A 372 18.88 1.52 -11.47
C ALA A 372 17.96 0.75 -10.52
N ALA A 373 17.84 1.23 -9.29
CA ALA A 373 17.07 0.61 -8.23
C ALA A 373 16.31 1.65 -7.38
N CYS A 374 15.11 1.31 -6.91
CA CYS A 374 14.37 2.15 -5.97
C CYS A 374 15.12 2.24 -4.64
N ILE A 375 15.11 3.43 -4.03
CA ILE A 375 15.72 3.66 -2.72
C ILE A 375 14.70 3.80 -1.58
N ASP A 376 13.42 3.68 -1.89
CA ASP A 376 12.34 3.62 -0.90
C ASP A 376 12.62 2.54 0.16
N LYS A 377 12.45 2.89 1.44
CA LYS A 377 12.62 2.02 2.62
C LYS A 377 14.04 1.44 2.81
N LEU A 378 15.08 2.11 2.30
CA LEU A 378 16.48 1.74 2.54
C LEU A 378 17.12 2.43 3.75
N CYS A 379 16.34 3.16 4.56
CA CYS A 379 16.81 3.90 5.74
C CYS A 379 17.82 5.04 5.45
N ILE A 380 17.75 5.62 4.25
CA ILE A 380 18.63 6.70 3.80
C ILE A 380 18.28 7.99 4.53
N SER A 381 19.30 8.65 5.11
CA SER A 381 19.12 9.93 5.79
C SER A 381 18.99 11.10 4.81
N PRO A 382 18.31 12.20 5.21
CA PRO A 382 18.25 13.42 4.39
C PRO A 382 19.65 13.96 4.04
N GLU A 383 20.60 13.86 4.98
CA GLU A 383 21.99 14.27 4.75
C GLU A 383 22.69 13.37 3.72
N GLU A 384 22.54 12.05 3.84
CA GLU A 384 23.08 11.09 2.87
C GLU A 384 22.46 11.34 1.49
N LEU A 385 21.14 11.56 1.44
CA LEU A 385 20.41 11.87 0.22
C LEU A 385 21.02 13.07 -0.50
N ILE A 386 21.22 14.19 0.23
CA ILE A 386 21.79 15.43 -0.31
C ILE A 386 23.22 15.21 -0.79
N SER A 387 24.04 14.49 -0.02
CA SER A 387 25.46 14.25 -0.35
C SER A 387 25.65 13.42 -1.63
N ARG A 388 24.67 12.58 -1.96
CA ARG A 388 24.71 11.67 -3.12
C ARG A 388 23.76 12.08 -4.24
N LEU A 389 23.18 13.28 -4.21
CA LEU A 389 22.35 13.76 -5.32
C LEU A 389 23.13 13.74 -6.64
N GLY A 390 22.47 13.28 -7.69
CA GLY A 390 23.02 13.33 -9.04
C GLY A 390 23.01 14.75 -9.62
N GLU A 391 23.43 14.85 -10.89
CA GLU A 391 23.58 16.13 -11.62
C GLU A 391 22.28 16.93 -11.76
N PHE A 392 21.11 16.28 -11.62
CA PHE A 392 19.80 16.93 -11.66
C PHE A 392 19.31 17.41 -10.28
N GLY A 393 20.07 17.15 -9.21
CA GLY A 393 19.72 17.56 -7.86
C GLY A 393 18.33 17.05 -7.43
N GLN A 394 17.45 17.97 -7.04
CA GLN A 394 16.08 17.68 -6.61
C GLN A 394 15.07 17.67 -7.78
N PHE A 395 15.51 17.87 -9.02
CA PHE A 395 14.63 17.92 -10.19
C PHE A 395 14.47 16.55 -10.84
N CYS A 396 13.29 16.31 -11.42
CA CYS A 396 13.02 15.05 -12.10
C CYS A 396 13.68 14.99 -13.49
N PRO A 397 14.68 14.11 -13.72
CA PRO A 397 15.39 14.02 -15.00
C PRO A 397 14.48 13.51 -16.13
N VAL A 398 13.57 12.58 -15.84
CA VAL A 398 12.63 12.02 -16.84
C VAL A 398 11.68 13.10 -17.37
N SER A 399 11.21 14.00 -16.50
CA SER A 399 10.34 15.12 -16.90
C SER A 399 11.07 16.11 -17.80
N LEU A 400 12.34 16.36 -17.49
CA LEU A 400 13.15 17.28 -18.28
C LEU A 400 13.46 16.68 -19.66
N ALA A 401 13.74 15.38 -19.72
CA ALA A 401 14.08 14.68 -20.96
C ALA A 401 12.88 14.51 -21.91
N GLU A 402 11.70 14.14 -21.40
CA GLU A 402 10.55 13.78 -22.26
C GLU A 402 9.63 14.97 -22.54
N SER A 403 9.41 15.83 -21.55
CA SER A 403 8.43 16.92 -21.65
C SER A 403 9.07 18.32 -21.56
N HIS A 404 10.39 18.42 -21.41
CA HIS A 404 11.10 19.68 -21.16
C HIS A 404 10.53 20.46 -19.96
N GLU A 405 10.04 19.74 -18.94
CA GLU A 405 9.46 20.34 -17.74
C GLU A 405 10.41 20.22 -16.55
N LEU A 406 10.72 21.36 -15.94
CA LEU A 406 11.45 21.45 -14.67
C LEU A 406 10.49 21.19 -13.51
N VAL A 407 10.39 19.94 -13.08
CA VAL A 407 9.58 19.56 -11.92
C VAL A 407 10.48 19.42 -10.70
N ASP A 408 10.28 20.32 -9.74
CA ASP A 408 10.96 20.31 -8.44
C ASP A 408 10.32 19.27 -7.50
N CYS A 409 11.10 18.25 -7.12
CA CYS A 409 10.69 17.19 -6.19
C CYS A 409 11.15 17.45 -4.74
N SER A 410 11.65 18.65 -4.42
CA SER A 410 12.01 19.04 -3.05
C SER A 410 10.80 19.17 -2.12
N LEU A 411 9.61 19.42 -2.66
CA LEU A 411 8.36 19.61 -1.90
C LEU A 411 7.86 18.32 -1.23
N THR A 412 8.33 17.17 -1.69
CA THR A 412 7.98 15.85 -1.16
C THR A 412 9.18 15.24 -0.46
N ASP A 413 9.04 15.06 0.86
CA ASP A 413 10.05 14.39 1.72
C ASP A 413 10.05 12.87 1.54
N SER A 414 9.06 12.31 0.84
CA SER A 414 8.98 10.88 0.59
C SER A 414 10.02 10.42 -0.45
N LEU A 415 10.68 9.30 -0.16
CA LEU A 415 11.61 8.63 -1.07
C LEU A 415 10.92 7.60 -1.99
N GLU A 416 9.58 7.58 -2.00
CA GLU A 416 8.76 6.63 -2.77
C GLU A 416 9.10 6.65 -4.27
N PHE A 417 9.38 7.84 -4.81
CA PHE A 417 9.71 8.04 -6.22
C PHE A 417 11.20 8.30 -6.47
N ALA A 418 12.07 7.87 -5.56
CA ALA A 418 13.51 8.05 -5.71
C ALA A 418 14.21 6.75 -6.14
N ALA A 419 15.27 6.90 -6.94
CA ALA A 419 16.08 5.81 -7.43
C ALA A 419 17.58 6.12 -7.36
N GLU A 420 18.38 5.08 -7.19
CA GLU A 420 19.82 5.13 -7.33
C GLU A 420 20.25 4.61 -8.69
N PHE A 421 21.20 5.31 -9.31
CA PHE A 421 21.93 4.84 -10.47
C PHE A 421 23.39 5.28 -10.39
N ARG A 422 24.32 4.35 -10.59
CA ARG A 422 25.79 4.58 -10.57
C ARG A 422 26.29 5.34 -9.34
N GLY A 423 25.69 5.09 -8.17
CA GLY A 423 26.09 5.72 -6.91
C GLY A 423 25.44 7.07 -6.61
N HIS A 424 24.62 7.60 -7.53
CA HIS A 424 23.90 8.87 -7.37
C HIS A 424 22.39 8.66 -7.21
N TYR A 425 21.76 9.52 -6.43
CA TYR A 425 20.32 9.52 -6.18
C TYR A 425 19.59 10.52 -7.08
N TYR A 426 18.45 10.10 -7.61
CA TYR A 426 17.58 10.87 -8.48
C TYR A 426 16.13 10.76 -8.00
N LYS A 427 15.44 11.90 -7.88
CA LYS A 427 14.02 11.95 -7.55
C LYS A 427 13.16 12.01 -8.82
N MET A 428 12.01 11.36 -8.79
CA MET A 428 11.04 11.36 -9.88
C MET A 428 9.72 12.00 -9.43
N SER A 429 9.00 12.61 -10.37
CA SER A 429 7.74 13.29 -10.03
C SER A 429 6.54 12.35 -9.89
N SER A 430 6.67 11.09 -10.31
CA SER A 430 5.58 10.09 -10.26
C SER A 430 6.11 8.65 -10.39
N GLN A 431 5.28 7.68 -9.99
CA GLN A 431 5.56 6.25 -10.14
C GLN A 431 5.80 5.84 -11.61
N GLU A 432 5.06 6.42 -12.56
CA GLU A 432 5.22 6.14 -13.99
C GLU A 432 6.62 6.54 -14.47
N LYS A 433 7.08 7.73 -14.09
CA LYS A 433 8.41 8.23 -14.43
C LYS A 433 9.51 7.43 -13.73
N LEU A 434 9.29 7.00 -12.49
CA LEU A 434 10.19 6.08 -11.80
C LEU A 434 10.33 4.76 -12.56
N ASN A 435 9.23 4.16 -13.01
CA ASN A 435 9.30 2.90 -13.77
C ASN A 435 10.11 3.06 -15.07
N ARG A 436 9.90 4.15 -15.82
CA ARG A 436 10.70 4.46 -17.02
C ARG A 436 12.19 4.61 -16.70
N PHE A 437 12.51 5.32 -15.61
CA PHE A 437 13.90 5.47 -15.15
C PHE A 437 14.53 4.13 -14.75
N LEU A 438 13.78 3.23 -14.11
CA LEU A 438 14.27 1.91 -13.70
C LEU A 438 14.50 0.95 -14.86
N GLU A 439 13.82 1.17 -15.99
CA GLU A 439 13.98 0.41 -17.22
C GLU A 439 15.23 0.85 -17.98
N ASN A 440 15.35 2.15 -18.28
CA ASN A 440 16.44 2.71 -19.09
C ASN A 440 17.00 4.02 -18.48
N PRO A 441 17.75 3.94 -17.36
CA PRO A 441 18.25 5.13 -16.66
C PRO A 441 19.27 5.93 -17.48
N GLU A 442 20.04 5.26 -18.35
CA GLU A 442 21.09 5.88 -19.16
C GLU A 442 20.56 6.96 -20.09
N LEU A 443 19.32 6.84 -20.58
CA LEU A 443 18.70 7.85 -21.44
C LEU A 443 18.43 9.18 -20.73
N TYR A 444 18.33 9.15 -19.40
CA TYR A 444 17.93 10.30 -18.59
C TYR A 444 19.10 10.91 -17.80
N VAL A 445 20.26 10.26 -17.79
CA VAL A 445 21.45 10.70 -17.04
C VAL A 445 22.61 10.96 -18.02
N PRO A 446 23.42 12.01 -17.82
CA PRO A 446 24.66 12.22 -18.55
C PRO A 446 25.53 10.96 -18.66
N PRO A 447 26.14 10.70 -19.84
CA PRO A 447 26.27 11.60 -20.99
C PRO A 447 25.12 11.56 -22.02
N LEU A 448 24.20 10.60 -21.94
CA LEU A 448 23.15 10.39 -22.95
C LEU A 448 21.88 11.23 -22.69
N ALA A 449 21.81 11.95 -21.57
CA ALA A 449 20.71 12.84 -21.27
C ALA A 449 20.53 13.89 -22.38
N PRO A 450 19.30 14.05 -22.93
CA PRO A 450 19.07 14.96 -24.06
C PRO A 450 19.24 16.44 -23.66
N HIS A 451 18.94 16.77 -22.40
CA HIS A 451 19.02 18.14 -21.88
C HIS A 451 19.70 18.13 -20.51
N PRO A 452 20.82 18.85 -20.33
CA PRO A 452 21.43 19.05 -19.02
C PRO A 452 20.56 19.99 -18.17
N LEU A 453 20.75 19.94 -16.85
CA LEU A 453 20.10 20.88 -15.94
C LEU A 453 20.57 22.31 -16.26
N PRO A 454 19.67 23.31 -16.36
CA PRO A 454 20.06 24.70 -16.56
C PRO A 454 20.93 25.23 -15.41
N SER A 455 21.83 26.17 -15.69
CA SER A 455 22.60 26.86 -14.65
C SER A 455 21.68 27.61 -13.67
N ALA A 456 22.14 27.84 -12.44
CA ALA A 456 21.35 28.47 -11.39
C ALA A 456 20.80 29.86 -11.76
N ASP A 457 21.51 30.60 -12.63
CA ASP A 457 21.10 31.91 -13.14
C ASP A 457 19.95 31.82 -14.16
N MET A 458 19.78 30.65 -14.75
CA MET A 458 18.76 30.31 -15.75
C MET A 458 17.59 29.55 -15.13
N MET A 459 17.48 29.53 -13.80
CA MET A 459 16.36 28.95 -13.06
C MET A 459 15.48 30.04 -12.44
N PRO A 460 14.15 29.95 -12.56
CA PRO A 460 13.24 30.96 -12.02
C PRO A 460 13.23 30.92 -10.49
N LYS A 461 13.45 32.08 -9.88
CA LYS A 461 13.46 32.26 -8.42
C LYS A 461 12.11 32.81 -7.96
N LYS A 462 11.49 32.18 -6.95
CA LYS A 462 10.31 32.75 -6.30
C LYS A 462 10.74 33.94 -5.45
N LEU A 463 10.10 35.09 -5.65
CA LEU A 463 10.39 36.30 -4.86
C LEU A 463 9.47 36.37 -3.65
N THR A 464 10.01 36.82 -2.52
CA THR A 464 9.21 37.07 -1.31
C THR A 464 8.66 38.50 -1.30
N LEU A 465 7.56 38.72 -0.56
CA LEU A 465 6.91 40.03 -0.44
C LEU A 465 7.85 41.16 0.04
N SER A 466 8.92 40.80 0.75
CA SER A 466 9.94 41.71 1.30
C SER A 466 10.85 42.27 0.21
N GLU A 467 11.24 41.44 -0.75
CA GLU A 467 12.21 41.77 -1.81
C GLU A 467 11.56 42.62 -2.92
N LEU A 468 10.26 42.43 -3.14
CA LEU A 468 9.47 43.14 -4.16
C LEU A 468 9.27 44.64 -3.87
N LYS A 469 9.37 45.08 -2.61
CA LYS A 469 9.05 46.46 -2.21
C LYS A 469 10.06 47.53 -2.66
N SER A 470 11.21 47.14 -3.21
CA SER A 470 12.30 48.08 -3.54
C SER A 470 12.51 48.35 -5.03
N ARG A 471 11.82 47.65 -5.96
CA ARG A 471 12.24 47.58 -7.37
C ARG A 471 11.14 47.72 -8.44
N PHE A 472 10.04 48.43 -8.21
CA PHE A 472 9.02 48.59 -9.27
C PHE A 472 8.43 50.00 -9.52
N PRO A 473 8.41 50.44 -10.79
CA PRO A 473 7.42 51.37 -11.34
C PRO A 473 6.13 50.65 -11.77
N LYS A 474 4.99 51.36 -11.71
CA LYS A 474 3.63 50.85 -11.98
C LYS A 474 3.31 50.79 -13.48
N TYR A 475 2.85 49.64 -13.97
CA TYR A 475 2.16 49.51 -15.27
C TYR A 475 1.08 48.42 -15.22
N GLU A 476 -0.10 48.69 -15.79
CA GLU A 476 -1.29 47.82 -15.79
C GLU A 476 -1.75 47.49 -17.22
N ALA A 477 -1.79 46.20 -17.61
CA ALA A 477 -2.80 45.55 -18.49
C ALA A 477 -2.37 44.16 -19.05
N LEU A 478 -2.47 43.15 -18.19
CA LEU A 478 -2.93 41.75 -18.40
C LEU A 478 -3.79 41.45 -17.15
N VAL A 479 -4.50 40.31 -17.00
CA VAL A 479 -5.19 40.03 -15.71
C VAL A 479 -4.15 40.22 -14.59
N PRO A 480 -4.35 41.19 -13.68
CA PRO A 480 -3.29 41.58 -12.76
C PRO A 480 -2.92 40.35 -11.95
N GLY A 481 -1.65 39.95 -12.09
CA GLY A 481 -1.10 38.89 -11.30
C GLY A 481 -1.19 39.24 -9.82
N SER A 482 -1.36 38.25 -8.95
CA SER A 482 -1.25 38.51 -7.52
C SER A 482 0.22 38.73 -7.17
N ILE A 483 0.53 39.76 -6.39
CA ILE A 483 1.88 40.03 -5.87
C ILE A 483 2.42 38.81 -5.10
N HIS A 484 1.55 37.98 -4.55
CA HIS A 484 1.89 36.71 -3.88
C HIS A 484 2.47 35.64 -4.81
N TYR A 485 2.30 35.77 -6.14
CA TYR A 485 2.75 34.82 -7.14
C TYR A 485 3.75 35.45 -8.13
N ALA A 486 4.68 36.24 -7.59
CA ALA A 486 5.76 36.84 -8.36
C ALA A 486 6.99 35.92 -8.43
N LEU A 487 7.68 35.96 -9.56
CA LEU A 487 8.92 35.23 -9.80
C LEU A 487 9.91 36.11 -10.58
N GLU A 488 11.20 35.87 -10.39
CA GLU A 488 12.28 36.46 -11.15
C GLU A 488 12.87 35.44 -12.12
N TYR A 489 13.07 35.84 -13.38
CA TYR A 489 13.70 35.01 -14.40
C TYR A 489 14.48 35.91 -15.38
N ARG A 490 15.79 35.70 -15.51
CA ARG A 490 16.70 36.49 -16.36
C ARG A 490 16.55 38.01 -16.16
N ASP A 491 16.69 38.46 -14.92
CA ASP A 491 16.57 39.87 -14.50
C ASP A 491 15.23 40.55 -14.85
N ARG A 492 14.20 39.75 -15.17
CA ARG A 492 12.82 40.21 -15.39
C ARG A 492 11.91 39.60 -14.35
N ILE A 493 10.96 40.40 -13.88
CA ILE A 493 9.99 39.95 -12.88
C ILE A 493 8.65 39.69 -13.56
N TYR A 494 8.11 38.50 -13.33
CA TYR A 494 6.83 38.05 -13.84
C TYR A 494 5.86 37.87 -12.68
N ILE A 495 4.62 38.35 -12.83
CA ILE A 495 3.57 38.27 -11.80
C ILE A 495 2.43 37.43 -12.37
N CYS A 496 2.15 36.28 -11.74
CA CYS A 496 1.12 35.35 -12.19
C CYS A 496 -0.24 35.61 -11.51
N GLU A 497 -1.35 35.37 -12.22
CA GLU A 497 -2.71 35.52 -11.67
C GLU A 497 -3.00 34.49 -10.56
N SER A 498 -2.55 33.25 -10.71
CA SER A 498 -2.85 32.16 -9.78
C SER A 498 -1.61 31.30 -9.51
N ARG A 499 -1.65 30.55 -8.40
CA ARG A 499 -0.63 29.56 -8.04
C ARG A 499 -0.40 28.54 -9.15
N GLU A 500 -1.45 28.08 -9.82
CA GLU A 500 -1.34 27.13 -10.94
C GLU A 500 -0.56 27.71 -12.12
N LYS A 501 -0.75 29.00 -12.42
CA LYS A 501 -0.01 29.68 -13.51
C LYS A 501 1.44 29.93 -13.13
N LEU A 502 1.72 30.23 -11.87
CA LEU A 502 3.07 30.28 -11.33
C LEU A 502 3.78 28.93 -11.48
N GLU A 503 3.12 27.84 -11.08
CA GLU A 503 3.67 26.49 -11.22
C GLU A 503 3.91 26.12 -12.70
N LYS A 504 3.01 26.50 -13.61
CA LYS A 504 3.21 26.31 -15.07
C LYS A 504 4.44 27.07 -15.59
N PHE A 505 4.65 28.31 -15.13
CA PHE A 505 5.83 29.10 -15.50
C PHE A 505 7.11 28.47 -14.95
N LEU A 506 7.11 28.03 -13.68
CA LEU A 506 8.28 27.37 -13.07
C LEU A 506 8.66 26.08 -13.81
N ARG A 507 7.67 25.31 -14.28
CA ARG A 507 7.92 24.08 -15.06
C ARG A 507 8.47 24.36 -16.45
N SER A 508 8.03 25.43 -17.11
CA SER A 508 8.38 25.69 -18.52
C SER A 508 8.71 27.17 -18.79
N PRO A 509 9.76 27.73 -18.15
CA PRO A 509 10.05 29.17 -18.23
C PRO A 509 10.37 29.62 -19.66
N LEU A 510 10.99 28.75 -20.47
CA LEU A 510 11.35 29.00 -21.86
C LEU A 510 10.16 29.26 -22.79
N LYS A 511 8.94 28.81 -22.43
CA LYS A 511 7.73 29.02 -23.24
C LYS A 511 7.11 30.40 -23.05
N TYR A 512 7.33 31.01 -21.89
CA TYR A 512 6.60 32.21 -21.46
C TYR A 512 7.45 33.47 -21.42
N TRP A 513 8.78 33.35 -21.35
CA TRP A 513 9.66 34.52 -21.15
C TRP A 513 9.66 35.53 -22.31
N ASP A 514 9.56 35.08 -23.57
CA ASP A 514 9.67 35.92 -24.79
C ASP A 514 8.31 36.24 -25.45
N GLN A 515 7.23 36.29 -24.66
CA GLN A 515 5.93 36.66 -25.21
C GLN A 515 5.86 38.17 -25.48
N LYS A 516 5.64 38.54 -26.74
CA LYS A 516 5.43 39.94 -27.16
C LYS A 516 4.00 40.38 -26.85
N LEU A 517 3.85 41.45 -26.08
CA LEU A 517 2.55 42.04 -25.77
C LEU A 517 1.96 42.77 -27.00
N PRO A 518 0.63 42.74 -27.20
CA PRO A 518 -0.02 43.47 -28.30
C PRO A 518 0.11 44.99 -28.13
N TYR A 519 0.36 45.69 -29.24
CA TYR A 519 0.65 47.14 -29.29
C TYR A 519 -0.50 48.06 -28.84
N LYS A 520 -1.73 47.54 -28.72
CA LYS A 520 -2.91 48.33 -28.38
C LYS A 520 -3.68 47.64 -27.25
N LEU A 521 -3.63 48.24 -26.07
CA LEU A 521 -4.30 47.75 -24.87
C LEU A 521 -5.78 48.16 -24.90
N PRO A 522 -6.73 47.27 -24.51
CA PRO A 522 -8.13 47.64 -24.41
C PRO A 522 -8.35 48.65 -23.26
N PRO A 523 -9.32 49.58 -23.39
CA PRO A 523 -9.60 50.60 -22.38
C PRO A 523 -10.13 50.01 -21.07
N LEU A 524 -9.81 50.68 -19.95
CA LEU A 524 -10.19 50.30 -18.59
C LEU A 524 -11.72 50.28 -18.44
N LYS A 525 -12.28 49.17 -17.94
CA LYS A 525 -13.69 49.11 -17.52
C LYS A 525 -13.77 49.51 -16.05
N GLU A 526 -13.99 50.79 -15.78
CA GLU A 526 -14.30 51.24 -14.42
C GLU A 526 -15.74 50.81 -14.05
N PRO A 527 -15.97 50.27 -12.83
CA PRO A 527 -17.30 49.93 -12.39
C PRO A 527 -18.14 51.20 -12.18
N MET A 528 -18.99 51.53 -13.14
CA MET A 528 -19.95 52.63 -13.02
C MET A 528 -21.16 52.20 -12.19
N TYR A 529 -21.67 53.10 -11.35
CA TYR A 529 -22.91 52.85 -10.61
C TYR A 529 -24.10 52.82 -11.57
N LEU A 530 -25.03 51.86 -11.39
CA LEU A 530 -26.21 51.74 -12.26
C LEU A 530 -27.00 53.06 -12.35
N THR A 531 -27.06 53.83 -11.25
CA THR A 531 -27.73 55.13 -11.15
C THR A 531 -27.04 56.27 -11.90
N SER A 532 -25.78 56.11 -12.31
CA SER A 532 -25.07 57.12 -13.13
C SER A 532 -25.31 56.93 -14.63
N LEU A 533 -26.05 55.90 -15.04
CA LEU A 533 -26.41 55.67 -16.43
C LEU A 533 -27.59 56.57 -16.84
N PRO A 534 -27.63 57.06 -18.10
CA PRO A 534 -28.82 57.71 -18.63
C PRO A 534 -30.02 56.76 -18.63
N LEU A 535 -31.24 57.30 -18.57
CA LEU A 535 -32.49 56.53 -18.39
C LEU A 535 -32.59 55.27 -19.28
N PRO A 536 -32.23 55.29 -20.58
CA PRO A 536 -32.26 54.08 -21.42
C PRO A 536 -31.32 52.99 -20.91
N GLY A 537 -30.09 53.34 -20.54
CA GLY A 537 -29.10 52.41 -20.02
C GLY A 537 -29.46 51.88 -18.62
N TYR A 538 -30.07 52.72 -17.78
CA TYR A 538 -30.59 52.28 -16.48
C TYR A 538 -31.71 51.24 -16.63
N LEU A 539 -32.64 51.49 -17.56
CA LEU A 539 -33.75 50.57 -17.83
C LEU A 539 -33.25 49.26 -18.45
N GLU A 540 -32.32 49.34 -19.40
CA GLU A 540 -31.72 48.19 -20.07
C GLU A 540 -30.96 47.28 -19.09
N GLN A 541 -30.07 47.85 -18.29
CA GLN A 541 -29.24 47.08 -17.37
C GLN A 541 -29.99 46.68 -16.08
N GLY A 542 -30.94 47.51 -15.62
CA GLY A 542 -31.63 47.31 -14.35
C GLY A 542 -32.91 46.50 -14.43
N ILE A 543 -33.72 46.70 -15.48
CA ILE A 543 -35.11 46.20 -15.54
C ILE A 543 -35.33 45.26 -16.72
N ALA A 544 -34.65 45.46 -17.86
CA ALA A 544 -34.98 44.75 -19.10
C ALA A 544 -34.86 43.24 -18.95
N THR A 545 -33.81 42.71 -18.33
CA THR A 545 -33.65 41.27 -18.14
C THR A 545 -34.78 40.65 -17.31
N ALA A 546 -35.26 41.34 -16.27
CA ALA A 546 -36.36 40.89 -15.43
C ALA A 546 -37.71 40.96 -16.16
N LEU A 547 -37.95 42.03 -16.91
CA LEU A 547 -39.16 42.16 -17.73
C LEU A 547 -39.20 41.15 -18.88
N ILE A 548 -38.09 40.96 -19.61
CA ILE A 548 -38.01 39.98 -20.69
C ILE A 548 -38.32 38.58 -20.16
N LYS A 549 -37.76 38.19 -19.00
CA LYS A 549 -38.06 36.91 -18.37
C LYS A 549 -39.54 36.79 -17.98
N ALA A 550 -40.12 37.83 -17.37
CA ALA A 550 -41.52 37.82 -16.98
C ALA A 550 -42.49 37.77 -18.18
N MET A 551 -42.18 38.52 -19.25
CA MET A 551 -42.97 38.55 -20.48
C MET A 551 -42.84 37.23 -21.25
N ASN A 552 -41.65 36.64 -21.33
CA ASN A 552 -41.46 35.31 -21.93
C ASN A 552 -42.25 34.25 -21.16
N ALA A 553 -42.17 34.25 -19.82
CA ALA A 553 -42.96 33.33 -19.00
C ALA A 553 -44.48 33.50 -19.21
N ALA A 554 -44.95 34.75 -19.28
CA ALA A 554 -46.36 35.04 -19.58
C ALA A 554 -46.76 34.58 -21.00
N GLY A 555 -45.87 34.73 -21.98
CA GLY A 555 -46.08 34.32 -23.36
C GLY A 555 -46.14 32.80 -23.54
N CYS A 556 -45.36 32.04 -22.78
CA CYS A 556 -45.41 30.58 -22.78
C CYS A 556 -46.69 30.04 -22.11
N LEU A 557 -47.09 30.60 -20.96
CA LEU A 557 -48.22 30.09 -20.19
C LEU A 557 -49.58 30.61 -20.67
N LYS A 558 -49.61 31.80 -21.30
CA LYS A 558 -50.83 32.49 -21.76
C LYS A 558 -51.95 32.49 -20.71
N PRO A 559 -51.69 33.02 -19.49
CA PRO A 559 -52.61 32.88 -18.37
C PRO A 559 -53.91 33.64 -18.64
N LYS A 560 -55.02 32.92 -18.57
CA LYS A 560 -56.37 33.50 -18.61
C LYS A 560 -57.03 33.29 -17.26
N PHE A 561 -57.23 34.37 -16.51
CA PHE A 561 -57.96 34.30 -15.26
C PHE A 561 -59.47 34.36 -15.52
N PRO A 562 -60.29 33.60 -14.76
CA PRO A 562 -61.75 33.67 -14.85
C PRO A 562 -62.28 35.11 -14.77
N PHE A 563 -63.20 35.48 -15.66
CA PHE A 563 -63.89 36.79 -15.71
C PHE A 563 -63.02 38.05 -15.95
N LEU A 564 -61.69 37.96 -15.91
CA LEU A 564 -60.80 39.08 -16.26
C LEU A 564 -60.46 39.10 -17.74
N SER A 565 -60.14 40.26 -18.33
CA SER A 565 -59.63 40.35 -19.71
C SER A 565 -58.28 39.63 -19.84
N VAL A 566 -57.92 39.23 -21.07
CA VAL A 566 -56.62 38.57 -21.35
C VAL A 566 -55.47 39.50 -20.94
N GLN A 567 -55.57 40.79 -21.28
CA GLN A 567 -54.58 41.80 -20.94
C GLN A 567 -54.41 41.97 -19.43
N ARG A 568 -55.52 42.07 -18.67
CA ARG A 568 -55.45 42.17 -17.19
C ARG A 568 -54.84 40.92 -16.56
N SER A 569 -55.19 39.74 -17.06
CA SER A 569 -54.64 38.45 -16.57
C SER A 569 -53.12 38.38 -16.77
N ALA A 570 -52.64 38.78 -17.95
CA ALA A 570 -51.21 38.81 -18.26
C ALA A 570 -50.45 39.83 -17.40
N LEU A 571 -51.00 41.02 -17.19
CA LEU A 571 -50.38 42.06 -16.34
C LEU A 571 -50.25 41.62 -14.88
N LEU A 572 -51.29 40.99 -14.32
CA LEU A 572 -51.25 40.45 -12.96
C LEU A 572 -50.19 39.35 -12.82
N TYR A 573 -50.09 38.47 -13.82
CA TYR A 573 -49.06 37.44 -13.84
C TYR A 573 -47.64 38.05 -13.88
N ILE A 574 -47.39 39.02 -14.75
CA ILE A 574 -46.10 39.73 -14.84
C ILE A 574 -45.78 40.41 -13.50
N ALA A 575 -46.76 41.07 -12.88
CA ALA A 575 -46.57 41.73 -11.59
C ALA A 575 -46.20 40.74 -10.47
N PHE A 576 -46.85 39.57 -10.41
CA PHE A 576 -46.49 38.51 -9.46
C PHE A 576 -45.12 37.93 -9.75
N HIS A 577 -44.79 37.68 -11.02
CA HIS A 577 -43.48 37.16 -11.43
C HIS A 577 -42.35 38.12 -11.03
N LEU A 578 -42.51 39.42 -11.30
CA LEU A 578 -41.52 40.44 -10.92
C LEU A 578 -41.31 40.50 -9.41
N LYS A 579 -42.37 40.38 -8.60
CA LYS A 579 -42.26 40.39 -7.13
C LYS A 579 -41.72 39.08 -6.55
N ALA A 580 -42.06 37.94 -7.15
CA ALA A 580 -41.61 36.62 -6.70
C ALA A 580 -40.11 36.41 -6.94
N PHE A 581 -39.60 36.91 -8.07
CA PHE A 581 -38.21 36.69 -8.51
C PHE A 581 -37.29 37.90 -8.35
N ASN A 582 -37.72 38.95 -7.61
CA ASN A 582 -36.85 40.08 -7.30
C ASN A 582 -35.75 39.66 -6.28
N PRO A 583 -34.46 39.66 -6.65
CA PRO A 583 -33.37 39.24 -5.77
C PRO A 583 -33.17 40.18 -4.58
N LYS A 584 -33.55 41.46 -4.71
CA LYS A 584 -33.44 42.46 -3.63
C LYS A 584 -34.66 42.46 -2.69
N GLY A 585 -35.71 41.71 -3.00
CA GLY A 585 -36.87 41.57 -2.13
C GLY A 585 -36.60 40.65 -0.95
N SER A 586 -37.23 40.93 0.21
CA SER A 586 -37.10 40.05 1.39
C SER A 586 -37.57 38.62 1.07
N GLU A 587 -36.95 37.62 1.70
CA GLU A 587 -37.27 36.21 1.45
C GLU A 587 -38.76 35.90 1.72
N TYR A 588 -39.33 36.52 2.75
CA TYR A 588 -40.75 36.45 3.08
C TYR A 588 -41.63 36.97 1.93
N THR A 589 -41.29 38.14 1.38
CA THR A 589 -42.03 38.74 0.26
C THR A 589 -41.98 37.85 -0.98
N ARG A 590 -40.81 37.29 -1.32
CA ARG A 590 -40.66 36.39 -2.46
C ARG A 590 -41.50 35.12 -2.30
N LYS A 591 -41.44 34.45 -1.14
CA LYS A 591 -42.25 33.26 -0.84
C LYS A 591 -43.76 33.56 -0.90
N LYS A 592 -44.18 34.70 -0.33
CA LYS A 592 -45.59 35.15 -0.37
C LYS A 592 -46.08 35.34 -1.81
N TYR A 593 -45.31 36.02 -2.66
CA TYR A 593 -45.73 36.27 -4.04
C TYR A 593 -45.58 35.05 -4.94
N LYS A 594 -44.63 34.14 -4.67
CA LYS A 594 -44.55 32.84 -5.34
C LYS A 594 -45.79 31.98 -5.07
N LYS A 595 -46.23 31.91 -3.80
CA LYS A 595 -47.48 31.22 -3.43
C LYS A 595 -48.73 31.86 -4.08
N LYS A 596 -48.79 33.20 -4.12
CA LYS A 596 -49.88 33.92 -4.82
C LYS A 596 -49.88 33.66 -6.33
N MET A 597 -48.69 33.54 -6.92
CA MET A 597 -48.53 33.24 -8.34
C MET A 597 -48.96 31.81 -8.67
N GLU A 598 -48.61 30.82 -7.84
CA GLU A 598 -49.08 29.43 -7.96
C GLU A 598 -50.61 29.33 -7.84
N GLN A 599 -51.19 29.98 -6.82
CA GLN A 599 -52.66 30.06 -6.66
C GLN A 599 -53.35 30.75 -7.85
N PHE A 600 -52.70 31.76 -8.43
CA PHE A 600 -53.21 32.44 -9.62
C PHE A 600 -53.21 31.49 -10.83
N MET A 601 -52.15 30.70 -11.01
CA MET A 601 -52.05 29.70 -12.09
C MET A 601 -53.08 28.59 -11.93
N GLU A 602 -53.25 28.03 -10.72
CA GLU A 602 -54.29 27.03 -10.43
C GLU A 602 -55.69 27.54 -10.79
N ARG A 603 -55.98 28.82 -10.51
CA ARG A 603 -57.26 29.44 -10.87
C ARG A 603 -57.41 29.65 -12.38
N CYS A 604 -56.33 29.94 -13.10
CA CYS A 604 -56.36 30.01 -14.56
C CYS A 604 -56.68 28.64 -15.19
N GLU A 605 -56.16 27.56 -14.63
CA GLU A 605 -56.41 26.19 -15.11
C GLU A 605 -57.86 25.72 -14.92
N LEU A 606 -58.65 26.39 -14.06
CA LEU A 606 -60.08 26.09 -13.89
C LEU A 606 -60.85 26.24 -15.21
N ILE A 607 -60.50 27.20 -16.06
CA ILE A 607 -61.18 27.39 -17.36
C ILE A 607 -60.97 26.18 -18.26
N THR A 608 -59.72 25.73 -18.39
CA THR A 608 -59.36 24.56 -19.19
C THR A 608 -59.94 23.28 -18.61
N TYR A 609 -59.92 23.12 -17.28
CA TYR A 609 -60.47 21.96 -16.59
C TYR A 609 -61.98 21.87 -16.77
N LEU A 610 -62.71 22.97 -16.51
CA LEU A 610 -64.16 23.03 -16.68
C LEU A 610 -64.55 22.89 -18.15
N GLY A 611 -63.81 23.51 -19.07
CA GLY A 611 -64.03 23.35 -20.51
C GLY A 611 -63.92 21.90 -21.00
N ALA A 612 -63.00 21.12 -20.43
CA ALA A 612 -62.83 19.70 -20.78
C ALA A 612 -63.83 18.76 -20.08
N LYS A 613 -64.23 19.08 -18.85
CA LYS A 613 -65.10 18.20 -18.01
C LYS A 613 -66.59 18.54 -18.09
N MET A 614 -66.95 19.75 -18.51
CA MET A 614 -68.35 20.11 -18.79
C MET A 614 -68.83 19.45 -20.08
N THR A 615 -69.69 18.46 -19.95
CA THR A 615 -70.38 17.86 -21.10
C THR A 615 -71.62 18.67 -21.45
N ARG A 616 -71.98 18.74 -22.75
CA ARG A 616 -73.22 19.39 -23.21
C ARG A 616 -74.50 18.74 -22.66
N LYS A 617 -74.42 17.49 -22.20
CA LYS A 617 -75.51 16.75 -21.54
C LYS A 617 -75.29 16.74 -20.02
N TYR A 618 -76.37 16.96 -19.27
CA TYR A 618 -76.36 16.93 -17.80
C TYR A 618 -75.99 15.54 -17.28
N LYS A 619 -75.15 15.50 -16.24
CA LYS A 619 -74.82 14.29 -15.47
C LYS A 619 -75.16 14.52 -14.01
N GLU A 620 -75.73 13.52 -13.35
CA GLU A 620 -76.00 13.56 -11.91
C GLU A 620 -74.70 13.63 -11.09
N PRO A 621 -74.71 14.22 -9.87
CA PRO A 621 -73.52 14.48 -9.07
C PRO A 621 -72.64 13.24 -8.83
N GLN A 622 -73.26 12.07 -8.67
CA GLN A 622 -72.60 10.78 -8.48
C GLN A 622 -71.71 10.32 -9.66
N PHE A 623 -71.95 10.84 -10.87
CA PHE A 623 -71.19 10.49 -12.08
C PHE A 623 -70.23 11.61 -12.56
N ARG A 624 -70.04 12.65 -11.74
CA ARG A 624 -69.07 13.73 -11.99
C ARG A 624 -67.72 13.37 -11.39
N ALA A 625 -66.67 14.05 -11.84
CA ALA A 625 -65.39 13.95 -11.13
C ALA A 625 -65.56 14.50 -9.70
N ILE A 626 -64.95 13.84 -8.71
CA ILE A 626 -65.13 14.11 -7.28
C ILE A 626 -64.82 15.59 -6.93
N ASP A 627 -63.91 16.22 -7.66
CA ASP A 627 -63.48 17.60 -7.48
C ASP A 627 -64.23 18.62 -8.35
N PHE A 628 -65.15 18.17 -9.22
CA PHE A 628 -65.81 19.01 -10.22
C PHE A 628 -66.72 20.07 -9.59
N ASP A 629 -67.59 19.68 -8.66
CA ASP A 629 -68.55 20.61 -8.06
C ASP A 629 -67.83 21.65 -7.17
N HIS A 630 -66.77 21.24 -6.46
CA HIS A 630 -65.91 22.16 -5.70
C HIS A 630 -65.17 23.16 -6.61
N LYS A 631 -64.58 22.69 -7.72
CA LYS A 631 -63.89 23.56 -8.70
C LYS A 631 -64.85 24.48 -9.46
N LEU A 632 -66.08 24.03 -9.72
CA LEU A 632 -67.12 24.85 -10.33
C LEU A 632 -67.61 25.95 -9.39
N GLN A 633 -67.85 25.64 -8.12
CA GLN A 633 -68.15 26.64 -7.09
C GLN A 633 -66.99 27.62 -6.91
N THR A 634 -65.75 27.13 -6.90
CA THR A 634 -64.55 27.97 -6.85
C THR A 634 -64.51 28.92 -8.06
N PHE A 635 -64.74 28.42 -9.27
CA PHE A 635 -64.80 29.25 -10.48
C PHE A 635 -65.87 30.33 -10.37
N LEU A 636 -67.10 29.98 -10.00
CA LEU A 636 -68.21 30.95 -9.87
C LEU A 636 -67.95 32.00 -8.77
N SER A 637 -67.27 31.64 -7.69
CA SER A 637 -66.90 32.57 -6.62
C SER A 637 -65.95 33.69 -7.09
N LEU A 638 -65.23 33.48 -8.20
CA LEU A 638 -64.31 34.46 -8.77
C LEU A 638 -65.01 35.57 -9.57
N ARG A 639 -66.34 35.50 -9.76
CA ARG A 639 -67.11 36.44 -10.60
C ARG A 639 -67.20 37.85 -10.03
N ASN A 640 -67.13 38.01 -8.71
CA ASN A 640 -67.26 39.28 -8.00
C ASN A 640 -65.93 39.74 -7.36
N ILE A 641 -64.81 39.21 -7.86
CA ILE A 641 -63.48 39.62 -7.43
C ILE A 641 -62.98 40.62 -8.47
N ASP A 642 -63.18 41.91 -8.21
CA ASP A 642 -62.54 42.98 -8.99
C ASP A 642 -61.04 43.06 -8.69
#